data_AF-A0A831T4G2-F1
#
_entry.id   AF-A0A831T4G2-F1
#
_cell.length_a   1.000
_cell.length_b   1.000
_cell.length_c   1.000
_cell.angle_alpha   90.00
_cell.angle_beta   90.00
_cell.angle_gamma   90.00
#
_symmetry.space_group_name_H-M   'P 1'
#
loop_
_entity.id
_entity.type
_entity.pdbx_description
1 polymer ?
#
loop_
_entity_poly.entity_id
_entity_poly.type
_entity_poly.pdbx_seq_one_letter_code
_entity_poly.pdbx_strand_id
1 'polypeptide(L)'
;MSAAAETAYDRVNEYSAVKIGLASPHDIRSWSFGEVKKPETINYRTYRPERDGLFCERIFGPEKDWECACGKYRGMKYKGMICDRCGVKVTHSRVRRKRMGHIELAAPVVHIWFFKSMPSRLGALLNMKTTSLEKVVYFQDYVVIDPGDTPLRRGQMLTEEECRQARAKYGETAFDADMGAEAVKKLLLGLNLAELSVQLRQEMKKTNSQQKKKELIKRLRIAEALRDSDNRPEWMVLDCIPVIPPDLRPLVLLDSGNFATSDLNDLYRRIINRNNRLKKLVDLNAPEVIVRNEKRMLQQSVDALFDNNRCKRPVLGSSNRPLKSLTDMIKGKQGRFRENLLGKRVDYSARSVIVVGPNLQLHQCGLPKKIALELFQPFIIRRLKELGHADTIKSAKRMLERRDEEVWDILEEVITNHPVLLNRAPTLHRMGIQAFEPTLVEGNAIRIHPLVCKGFNADFDGDQMAVHLPLSIEAQVEATTLMMSTNNIFSPANGAPIISPSQDIVMGCYYATLKKPDRPGDNTRFASLQEVHTAYLHGKVTLHTTIRVRLPKDKRVKGEGADGFKAGGLIETSVGRVMFNDILPAKMSFYNLTMKSKDLANVISDCYLELGRRYTIDLLDKMKEFGFVHSTRSGLSFATSDLKTPPNKEKVIAEAEKKVLQSQKLYDKGLITAKERYEQVLDYWTHASEQIRAAMMDSFKTDVREQGAYVNPIFLMADSGARGGQEQIRQLAGMRGLMAKPSGEIIETPIKANFREGLTVLEYFSSTHGARKGLADTALKTADSGYLTRKLADICQNLVITMHDCGTTKGITRGVVYRGEKVEVGLAEAIRGRVSRTNIVNLITAEPIVRENELITVDIARKIEALGLEKIQVRSPMTCEADLGVCRLCYGMDLSTGALVEEGLAAGIIAAQSIGEPGTQLTMRTFHIGGVAIKDIQESELKSRKAGRVRFVRIRSVVNAEGKSVVLGRNGEVTILDPKEREVEKYTIPNGAVLQVAENDMVEVGQVICNWDPHSVPVLCEVGGKVRFEDLIEGQSMRTEVDATGNARRTVIEHKGELHPQVILEDASGKILDFYYLPERASIEVTEGQQITAGSILAKVPRESQGTQDITGGLPRVTELFEARKPKDPAIVAKIDGEVELVAEKKRGKRII
;
A
#
# COMPACT_ATOMS: atom_id res chain seq x y z
N MET A 1 -16.59 -14.65 -46.97
CA MET A 1 -17.24 -13.91 -45.87
C MET A 1 -16.32 -13.68 -44.66
N SER A 2 -15.02 -14.02 -44.74
CA SER A 2 -13.97 -13.73 -43.74
C SER A 2 -13.39 -12.31 -43.84
N ALA A 3 -13.24 -11.77 -45.06
CA ALA A 3 -12.55 -10.49 -45.31
C ALA A 3 -13.25 -9.21 -44.77
N ALA A 4 -14.56 -9.25 -44.49
CA ALA A 4 -15.29 -8.08 -43.99
C ALA A 4 -15.26 -7.92 -42.46
N ALA A 5 -14.80 -8.95 -41.74
CA ALA A 5 -14.58 -8.91 -40.29
C ALA A 5 -13.12 -8.55 -39.96
N GLU A 6 -12.17 -9.00 -40.78
CA GLU A 6 -10.75 -8.62 -40.71
C GLU A 6 -10.57 -7.10 -40.89
N THR A 7 -11.25 -6.50 -41.87
CA THR A 7 -11.19 -5.06 -42.16
C THR A 7 -11.70 -4.15 -41.02
N ALA A 8 -12.42 -4.68 -40.03
CA ALA A 8 -12.84 -3.91 -38.86
C ALA A 8 -11.80 -3.93 -37.74
N TYR A 9 -11.02 -5.01 -37.60
CA TYR A 9 -9.94 -5.09 -36.62
C TYR A 9 -8.71 -4.27 -37.07
N ASP A 10 -8.37 -4.32 -38.36
CA ASP A 10 -7.26 -3.52 -38.91
C ASP A 10 -7.51 -2.01 -38.78
N ARG A 11 -8.76 -1.55 -38.97
CA ARG A 11 -9.14 -0.14 -38.80
C ARG A 11 -9.06 0.38 -37.37
N VAL A 12 -9.14 -0.49 -36.34
CA VAL A 12 -9.05 -0.03 -34.94
C VAL A 12 -7.60 0.28 -34.56
N ASN A 13 -6.63 -0.36 -35.21
CA ASN A 13 -5.20 -0.09 -35.03
C ASN A 13 -4.71 1.17 -35.78
N GLU A 14 -5.56 1.84 -36.57
CA GLU A 14 -5.20 3.09 -37.31
C GLU A 14 -5.29 4.36 -36.44
N TYR A 15 -5.90 4.31 -35.26
CA TYR A 15 -6.10 5.49 -34.41
C TYR A 15 -4.99 5.65 -33.39
N SER A 16 -4.15 6.70 -33.54
CA SER A 16 -3.05 7.01 -32.63
C SER A 16 -3.47 7.74 -31.34
N ALA A 17 -4.57 8.50 -31.38
CA ALA A 17 -5.06 9.28 -30.24
C ALA A 17 -6.58 9.45 -30.25
N VAL A 18 -7.15 9.69 -29.07
CA VAL A 18 -8.57 10.01 -28.88
C VAL A 18 -8.70 11.47 -28.41
N LYS A 19 -9.46 12.28 -29.16
CA LYS A 19 -9.80 13.66 -28.79
C LYS A 19 -11.16 13.69 -28.10
N ILE A 20 -11.30 14.53 -27.07
CA ILE A 20 -12.58 14.84 -26.41
C ILE A 20 -12.91 16.32 -26.59
N GLY A 21 -14.17 16.61 -26.88
CA GLY A 21 -14.69 17.97 -27.03
C GLY A 21 -16.14 18.05 -26.55
N LEU A 22 -16.66 19.27 -26.43
CA LEU A 22 -18.08 19.51 -26.17
C LEU A 22 -18.86 19.27 -27.47
N ALA A 23 -20.03 18.64 -27.36
CA ALA A 23 -20.89 18.42 -28.52
C ALA A 23 -21.76 19.65 -28.76
N SER A 24 -21.66 20.24 -29.96
CA SER A 24 -22.58 21.32 -30.33
C SER A 24 -23.99 20.75 -30.61
N PRO A 25 -25.04 21.57 -30.55
CA PRO A 25 -26.38 21.14 -30.96
C PRO A 25 -26.43 20.61 -32.40
N HIS A 26 -25.60 21.17 -33.29
CA HIS A 26 -25.47 20.70 -34.67
C HIS A 26 -24.83 19.30 -34.74
N ASP A 27 -23.77 19.05 -33.96
CA ASP A 27 -23.12 17.74 -33.91
C ASP A 27 -24.08 16.66 -33.40
N ILE A 28 -24.83 16.96 -32.34
CA ILE A 28 -25.83 16.04 -31.78
C ILE A 28 -26.88 15.66 -32.83
N ARG A 29 -27.36 16.64 -33.63
CA ARG A 29 -28.29 16.40 -34.73
C ARG A 29 -27.64 15.57 -35.84
N SER A 30 -26.37 15.81 -36.16
CA SER A 30 -25.63 15.05 -37.19
C SER A 30 -25.43 13.57 -36.83
N TRP A 31 -25.25 13.25 -35.54
CA TRP A 31 -25.13 11.88 -35.05
C TRP A 31 -26.46 11.16 -34.96
N SER A 32 -27.56 11.92 -34.94
CA SER A 32 -28.89 11.40 -34.73
C SER A 32 -29.53 10.88 -36.01
N PHE A 33 -30.23 9.75 -35.89
CA PHE A 33 -31.02 9.17 -36.98
C PHE A 33 -32.50 9.57 -36.92
N GLY A 34 -32.90 10.36 -35.92
CA GLY A 34 -34.27 10.88 -35.78
C GLY A 34 -34.60 11.39 -34.38
N GLU A 35 -35.63 12.24 -34.32
CA GLU A 35 -36.17 12.79 -33.07
C GLU A 35 -37.09 11.78 -32.37
N VAL A 36 -36.88 11.57 -31.06
CA VAL A 36 -37.76 10.76 -30.21
C VAL A 36 -38.84 11.67 -29.62
N LYS A 37 -40.08 11.51 -30.10
CA LYS A 37 -41.21 12.36 -29.71
C LYS A 37 -42.07 11.74 -28.61
N LYS A 38 -42.16 10.42 -28.59
CA LYS A 38 -43.08 9.66 -27.74
C LYS A 38 -42.36 9.01 -26.56
N PRO A 39 -42.93 9.05 -25.34
CA PRO A 39 -42.36 8.42 -24.16
C PRO A 39 -42.51 6.89 -24.16
N GLU A 40 -43.42 6.34 -24.96
CA GLU A 40 -43.74 4.91 -24.96
C GLU A 40 -42.56 4.08 -25.50
N THR A 41 -42.39 2.87 -24.96
CA THR A 41 -41.32 1.95 -25.34
C THR A 41 -41.80 0.91 -26.35
N ILE A 42 -42.65 -0.01 -25.89
CA ILE A 42 -43.26 -1.08 -26.67
C ILE A 42 -44.77 -1.04 -26.50
N ASN A 43 -45.48 -1.58 -27.47
CA ASN A 43 -46.91 -1.77 -27.37
C ASN A 43 -47.22 -3.03 -26.54
N TYR A 44 -48.01 -2.90 -25.48
CA TYR A 44 -48.30 -4.00 -24.56
C TYR A 44 -49.07 -5.18 -25.19
N ARG A 45 -49.78 -4.96 -26.32
CA ARG A 45 -50.54 -6.03 -27.01
C ARG A 45 -49.69 -6.80 -28.01
N THR A 46 -48.83 -6.11 -28.75
CA THR A 46 -48.06 -6.70 -29.85
C THR A 46 -46.61 -6.97 -29.49
N TYR A 47 -46.17 -6.47 -28.34
CA TYR A 47 -44.77 -6.43 -27.89
C TYR A 47 -43.79 -5.78 -28.88
N ARG A 48 -44.30 -5.11 -29.91
CA ARG A 48 -43.48 -4.42 -30.91
C ARG A 48 -43.09 -3.02 -30.43
N PRO A 49 -41.92 -2.52 -30.84
CA PRO A 49 -41.51 -1.15 -30.55
C PRO A 49 -42.50 -0.11 -31.11
N GLU A 50 -42.82 0.89 -30.30
CA GLU A 50 -43.74 1.95 -30.70
C GLU A 50 -43.10 2.91 -31.72
N ARG A 51 -43.89 3.42 -32.67
CA ARG A 51 -43.42 4.39 -33.66
C ARG A 51 -43.11 5.73 -32.97
N ASP A 52 -41.93 6.28 -33.26
CA ASP A 52 -41.37 7.51 -32.67
C ASP A 52 -41.15 7.46 -31.14
N GLY A 53 -41.28 6.27 -30.55
CA GLY A 53 -41.01 5.99 -29.15
C GLY A 53 -39.54 5.71 -28.86
N LEU A 54 -39.25 5.40 -27.59
CA LEU A 54 -37.88 5.16 -27.09
C LEU A 54 -37.19 3.94 -27.72
N PHE A 55 -37.92 3.02 -28.34
CA PHE A 55 -37.37 1.82 -28.99
C PHE A 55 -37.61 1.78 -30.51
N CYS A 56 -38.05 2.91 -31.09
CA CYS A 56 -38.49 2.99 -32.48
C CYS A 56 -37.48 2.40 -33.49
N GLU A 57 -37.95 1.44 -34.28
CA GLU A 57 -37.13 0.78 -35.30
C GLU A 57 -36.70 1.71 -36.45
N ARG A 58 -37.47 2.77 -36.72
CA ARG A 58 -37.14 3.76 -37.75
C ARG A 58 -35.87 4.53 -37.39
N ILE A 59 -35.74 4.92 -36.12
CA ILE A 59 -34.62 5.72 -35.61
C ILE A 59 -33.42 4.79 -35.34
N PHE A 60 -33.61 3.75 -34.52
CA PHE A 60 -32.50 2.94 -34.01
C PHE A 60 -32.10 1.78 -34.93
N GLY A 61 -32.98 1.36 -35.85
CA GLY A 61 -32.79 0.20 -36.73
C GLY A 61 -33.67 -1.00 -36.34
N PRO A 62 -33.68 -2.05 -37.18
CA PRO A 62 -34.61 -3.18 -37.04
C PRO A 62 -34.25 -4.08 -35.85
N GLU A 63 -35.26 -4.67 -35.21
CA GLU A 63 -35.07 -5.61 -34.09
C GLU A 63 -34.49 -6.96 -34.57
N LYS A 64 -34.94 -7.44 -35.73
CA LYS A 64 -34.47 -8.68 -36.36
C LYS A 64 -33.50 -8.39 -37.50
N ASP A 65 -32.57 -9.31 -37.73
CA ASP A 65 -31.60 -9.18 -38.82
C ASP A 65 -32.26 -9.24 -40.19
N TRP A 66 -32.00 -8.21 -41.01
CA TRP A 66 -32.48 -8.13 -42.40
C TRP A 66 -34.01 -8.19 -42.55
N GLU A 67 -34.75 -7.69 -41.55
CA GLU A 67 -36.21 -7.65 -41.57
C GLU A 67 -36.71 -6.26 -41.17
N CYS A 68 -37.75 -5.74 -41.85
CA CYS A 68 -38.39 -4.48 -41.45
C CYS A 68 -39.54 -4.71 -40.46
N ALA A 69 -39.92 -3.69 -39.67
CA ALA A 69 -40.98 -3.78 -38.66
C ALA A 69 -42.31 -4.37 -39.14
N CYS A 70 -42.69 -4.18 -40.41
CA CYS A 70 -43.96 -4.67 -40.96
C CYS A 70 -43.87 -6.03 -41.64
N GLY A 71 -42.67 -6.59 -41.78
CA GLY A 71 -42.42 -7.88 -42.43
C GLY A 71 -42.47 -7.88 -43.97
N LYS A 72 -42.74 -6.74 -44.63
CA LYS A 72 -42.80 -6.61 -46.11
C LYS A 72 -41.47 -7.01 -46.77
N TYR A 73 -40.35 -6.54 -46.21
CA TYR A 73 -39.01 -6.82 -46.71
C TYR A 73 -38.27 -7.70 -45.70
N ARG A 74 -37.91 -8.92 -46.13
CA ARG A 74 -37.25 -9.94 -45.29
C ARG A 74 -36.11 -10.62 -46.06
N GLY A 75 -34.98 -10.80 -45.39
CA GLY A 75 -33.81 -11.48 -45.91
C GLY A 75 -32.77 -10.54 -46.52
N MET A 76 -31.56 -11.06 -46.74
CA MET A 76 -30.41 -10.28 -47.21
C MET A 76 -30.58 -9.62 -48.59
N LYS A 77 -31.56 -10.07 -49.39
CA LYS A 77 -31.84 -9.52 -50.74
C LYS A 77 -32.21 -8.04 -50.70
N TYR A 78 -32.83 -7.58 -49.62
CA TYR A 78 -33.31 -6.20 -49.46
C TYR A 78 -32.36 -5.32 -48.63
N LYS A 79 -31.09 -5.72 -48.51
CA LYS A 79 -30.08 -5.01 -47.72
C LYS A 79 -29.99 -3.54 -48.13
N GLY A 80 -30.14 -2.65 -47.16
CA GLY A 80 -30.00 -1.20 -47.33
C GLY A 80 -31.27 -0.49 -47.82
N MET A 81 -32.31 -1.22 -48.24
CA MET A 81 -33.58 -0.66 -48.67
C MET A 81 -34.37 -0.12 -47.47
N ILE A 82 -35.02 1.04 -47.64
CA ILE A 82 -35.92 1.64 -46.66
C ILE A 82 -37.34 1.20 -47.00
N CYS A 83 -38.06 0.65 -46.03
CA CYS A 83 -39.39 0.13 -46.28
C CYS A 83 -40.43 1.26 -46.48
N ASP A 84 -41.14 1.29 -47.60
CA ASP A 84 -42.17 2.32 -47.89
C ASP A 84 -43.32 2.33 -46.86
N ARG A 85 -43.69 1.15 -46.32
CA ARG A 85 -44.81 1.02 -45.37
C ARG A 85 -44.48 1.49 -43.94
N CYS A 86 -43.29 1.16 -43.42
CA CYS A 86 -42.92 1.45 -42.03
C CYS A 86 -41.73 2.41 -41.86
N GLY A 87 -41.04 2.77 -42.95
CA GLY A 87 -39.86 3.65 -42.93
C GLY A 87 -38.61 3.03 -42.32
N VAL A 88 -38.60 1.74 -41.98
CA VAL A 88 -37.45 1.07 -41.37
C VAL A 88 -36.45 0.62 -42.42
N LYS A 89 -35.18 0.93 -42.21
CA LYS A 89 -34.07 0.50 -43.07
C LYS A 89 -33.65 -0.94 -42.77
N VAL A 90 -33.73 -1.81 -43.76
CA VAL A 90 -33.37 -3.24 -43.65
C VAL A 90 -31.86 -3.38 -43.51
N THR A 91 -31.40 -3.63 -42.29
CA THR A 91 -29.98 -3.76 -41.90
C THR A 91 -29.82 -4.80 -40.79
N HIS A 92 -28.59 -5.04 -40.35
CA HIS A 92 -28.33 -5.91 -39.20
C HIS A 92 -28.84 -5.26 -37.91
N SER A 93 -29.49 -6.01 -37.02
CA SER A 93 -29.96 -5.56 -35.70
C SER A 93 -28.89 -4.88 -34.85
N ARG A 94 -27.60 -5.28 -34.98
CA ARG A 94 -26.45 -4.68 -34.27
C ARG A 94 -26.32 -3.17 -34.43
N VAL A 95 -26.92 -2.57 -35.48
CA VAL A 95 -26.95 -1.10 -35.63
C VAL A 95 -27.70 -0.41 -34.50
N ARG A 96 -28.64 -1.10 -33.82
CA ARG A 96 -29.38 -0.62 -32.64
C ARG A 96 -28.51 -0.39 -31.41
N ARG A 97 -27.25 -0.84 -31.43
CA ARG A 97 -26.23 -0.49 -30.43
C ARG A 97 -25.44 0.77 -30.78
N LYS A 98 -25.46 1.21 -32.05
CA LYS A 98 -24.65 2.32 -32.57
C LYS A 98 -25.46 3.58 -32.90
N ARG A 99 -26.67 3.44 -33.47
CA ARG A 99 -27.49 4.57 -33.91
C ARG A 99 -28.07 5.31 -32.71
N MET A 100 -27.90 6.62 -32.67
CA MET A 100 -28.43 7.49 -31.62
C MET A 100 -29.72 8.18 -32.07
N GLY A 101 -30.56 8.52 -31.09
CA GLY A 101 -31.69 9.44 -31.28
C GLY A 101 -31.37 10.80 -30.65
N HIS A 102 -32.25 11.78 -30.82
CA HIS A 102 -32.18 13.03 -30.06
C HIS A 102 -33.57 13.47 -29.60
N ILE A 103 -33.61 14.34 -28.60
CA ILE A 103 -34.82 15.03 -28.13
C ILE A 103 -34.56 16.53 -28.31
N GLU A 104 -35.45 17.21 -29.05
CA GLU A 104 -35.40 18.66 -29.20
C GLU A 104 -36.09 19.31 -28.00
N LEU A 105 -35.34 20.08 -27.20
CA LEU A 105 -35.88 20.73 -26.01
C LEU A 105 -36.69 21.97 -26.38
N ALA A 106 -37.79 22.18 -25.66
CA ALA A 106 -38.64 23.37 -25.84
C ALA A 106 -38.04 24.64 -25.21
N ALA A 107 -37.10 24.48 -24.27
CA ALA A 107 -36.33 25.56 -23.66
C ALA A 107 -34.90 25.06 -23.44
N PRO A 108 -33.89 25.95 -23.52
CA PRO A 108 -32.51 25.56 -23.27
C PRO A 108 -32.32 25.14 -21.80
N VAL A 109 -31.37 24.24 -21.56
CA VAL A 109 -31.11 23.65 -20.25
C VAL A 109 -29.62 23.70 -19.94
N VAL A 110 -29.24 24.20 -18.77
CA VAL A 110 -27.83 24.24 -18.36
C VAL A 110 -27.35 22.84 -18.00
N HIS A 111 -26.21 22.41 -18.52
CA HIS A 111 -25.69 21.08 -18.20
C HIS A 111 -25.14 20.99 -16.75
N ILE A 112 -25.64 20.04 -15.95
CA ILE A 112 -25.32 19.89 -14.51
C ILE A 112 -23.81 19.79 -14.19
N TRP A 113 -23.02 19.10 -15.03
CA TRP A 113 -21.56 18.99 -14.84
C TRP A 113 -20.83 20.33 -14.84
N PHE A 114 -21.20 21.32 -15.66
CA PHE A 114 -20.52 22.62 -15.68
C PHE A 114 -21.04 23.57 -14.59
N PHE A 115 -22.28 23.35 -14.18
CA PHE A 115 -22.99 24.15 -13.18
C PHE A 115 -22.66 23.73 -11.74
N LYS A 116 -22.97 22.47 -11.35
CA LYS A 116 -22.86 21.97 -9.95
C LYS A 116 -21.56 21.25 -9.61
N SER A 117 -20.68 20.96 -10.57
CA SER A 117 -19.39 20.37 -10.24
C SER A 117 -18.50 21.35 -9.51
N MET A 118 -17.80 20.89 -8.48
CA MET A 118 -16.83 21.70 -7.73
C MET A 118 -15.42 21.40 -8.25
N PRO A 119 -14.66 22.41 -8.72
CA PRO A 119 -15.06 23.82 -8.91
C PRO A 119 -15.99 24.02 -10.12
N SER A 120 -16.95 24.96 -9.99
CA SER A 120 -17.92 25.25 -11.05
C SER A 120 -17.25 26.00 -12.20
N ARG A 121 -17.32 25.43 -13.39
CA ARG A 121 -16.70 26.02 -14.60
C ARG A 121 -17.48 27.25 -15.05
N LEU A 122 -18.80 27.16 -15.01
CA LEU A 122 -19.70 28.25 -15.38
C LEU A 122 -19.62 29.42 -14.39
N GLY A 123 -19.57 29.12 -13.08
CA GLY A 123 -19.37 30.13 -12.03
C GLY A 123 -18.04 30.87 -12.15
N ALA A 124 -16.95 30.14 -12.41
CA ALA A 124 -15.64 30.76 -12.62
C ALA A 124 -15.61 31.63 -13.89
N LEU A 125 -16.21 31.19 -14.99
CA LEU A 125 -16.22 31.92 -16.26
C LEU A 125 -17.02 33.24 -16.16
N LEU A 126 -18.23 33.18 -15.61
CA LEU A 126 -19.12 34.35 -15.42
C LEU A 126 -18.75 35.21 -14.20
N ASN A 127 -17.78 34.80 -13.38
CA ASN A 127 -17.44 35.45 -12.11
C ASN A 127 -18.64 35.60 -11.15
N MET A 128 -19.46 34.55 -11.09
CA MET A 128 -20.64 34.49 -10.22
C MET A 128 -20.51 33.35 -9.20
N LYS A 129 -21.07 33.56 -8.01
CA LYS A 129 -21.16 32.50 -7.00
C LYS A 129 -22.08 31.38 -7.52
N THR A 130 -21.76 30.13 -7.18
CA THR A 130 -22.57 28.96 -7.56
C THR A 130 -24.00 29.02 -7.02
N THR A 131 -24.17 29.57 -5.82
CA THR A 131 -25.48 29.80 -5.21
C THR A 131 -26.31 30.81 -5.99
N SER A 132 -25.70 31.90 -6.47
CA SER A 132 -26.37 32.90 -7.31
C SER A 132 -26.80 32.30 -8.65
N LEU A 133 -25.93 31.54 -9.30
CA LEU A 133 -26.28 30.82 -10.53
C LEU A 133 -27.40 29.80 -10.32
N GLU A 134 -27.45 29.13 -9.16
CA GLU A 134 -28.54 28.21 -8.84
C GLU A 134 -29.90 28.92 -8.80
N LYS A 135 -29.95 30.13 -8.25
CA LYS A 135 -31.17 30.93 -8.23
C LYS A 135 -31.61 31.36 -9.63
N VAL A 136 -30.68 31.77 -10.50
CA VAL A 136 -31.00 32.11 -11.90
C VAL A 136 -31.54 30.88 -12.65
N VAL A 137 -30.80 29.76 -12.63
CA VAL A 137 -31.10 28.56 -13.43
C VAL A 137 -32.44 27.92 -13.05
N TYR A 138 -32.81 27.93 -11.77
CA TYR A 138 -34.10 27.40 -11.30
C TYR A 138 -35.22 28.44 -11.22
N PHE A 139 -35.09 29.58 -11.94
CA PHE A 139 -36.12 30.63 -12.08
C PHE A 139 -36.57 31.26 -10.76
N GLN A 140 -35.64 31.59 -9.86
CA GLN A 140 -35.92 32.32 -8.61
C GLN A 140 -35.66 33.82 -8.73
N ASP A 141 -34.47 34.19 -9.22
CA ASP A 141 -34.03 35.59 -9.34
C ASP A 141 -33.66 35.92 -10.80
N TYR A 142 -33.76 37.20 -11.18
CA TYR A 142 -33.33 37.73 -12.48
C TYR A 142 -31.84 38.06 -12.48
N VAL A 143 -31.23 38.01 -13.66
CA VAL A 143 -29.86 38.50 -13.88
C VAL A 143 -29.84 39.53 -15.00
N VAL A 144 -29.12 40.63 -14.77
CA VAL A 144 -28.92 41.69 -15.77
C VAL A 144 -27.95 41.20 -16.84
N ILE A 145 -28.43 41.11 -18.08
CA ILE A 145 -27.64 40.67 -19.24
C ILE A 145 -26.93 41.87 -19.85
N ASP A 146 -27.69 42.93 -20.12
CA ASP A 146 -27.21 44.19 -20.66
C ASP A 146 -27.75 45.35 -19.81
N PRO A 147 -26.89 46.10 -19.11
CA PRO A 147 -27.33 47.22 -18.30
C PRO A 147 -27.76 48.45 -19.11
N GLY A 148 -27.46 48.54 -20.41
CA GLY A 148 -27.74 49.74 -21.21
C GLY A 148 -27.15 51.01 -20.57
N ASP A 149 -27.95 52.08 -20.50
CA ASP A 149 -27.58 53.36 -19.87
C ASP A 149 -27.92 53.43 -18.36
N THR A 150 -28.37 52.32 -17.76
CA THR A 150 -28.78 52.28 -16.35
C THR A 150 -27.58 52.10 -15.41
N PRO A 151 -27.70 52.45 -14.10
CA PRO A 151 -26.61 52.23 -13.14
C PRO A 151 -26.39 50.75 -12.74
N LEU A 152 -27.11 49.82 -13.36
CA LEU A 152 -27.01 48.39 -13.08
C LEU A 152 -25.70 47.81 -13.64
N ARG A 153 -25.22 46.71 -13.04
CA ARG A 153 -24.02 46.02 -13.54
C ARG A 153 -24.39 44.73 -14.26
N ARG A 154 -23.66 44.42 -15.33
CA ARG A 154 -23.76 43.11 -16.00
C ARG A 154 -23.48 41.97 -15.02
N GLY A 155 -24.37 40.99 -14.96
CA GLY A 155 -24.31 39.89 -14.00
C GLY A 155 -24.81 40.23 -12.58
N GLN A 156 -25.39 41.41 -12.38
CA GLN A 156 -26.08 41.76 -11.14
C GLN A 156 -27.38 40.95 -11.01
N MET A 157 -27.63 40.44 -9.81
CA MET A 157 -28.84 39.71 -9.46
C MET A 157 -29.91 40.69 -9.01
N LEU A 158 -31.15 40.47 -9.44
CA LEU A 158 -32.32 41.23 -9.03
C LEU A 158 -33.44 40.27 -8.60
N THR A 159 -34.07 40.56 -7.47
CA THR A 159 -35.31 39.88 -7.10
C THR A 159 -36.46 40.30 -8.04
N GLU A 160 -37.58 39.57 -8.02
CA GLU A 160 -38.74 39.94 -8.85
C GLU A 160 -39.26 41.35 -8.52
N GLU A 161 -39.28 41.71 -7.23
CA GLU A 161 -39.71 43.04 -6.77
C GLU A 161 -38.72 44.13 -7.21
N GLU A 162 -37.42 43.91 -7.03
CA GLU A 162 -36.38 44.84 -7.48
C GLU A 162 -36.39 45.03 -9.00
N CYS A 163 -36.60 43.95 -9.76
CA CYS A 163 -36.70 44.02 -11.22
C CYS A 163 -37.95 44.81 -11.64
N ARG A 164 -39.08 44.63 -10.93
CA ARG A 164 -40.31 45.41 -11.18
C ARG A 164 -40.12 46.89 -10.87
N GLN A 165 -39.48 47.21 -9.75
CA GLN A 165 -39.14 48.59 -9.37
C GLN A 165 -38.16 49.23 -10.37
N ALA A 166 -37.15 48.49 -10.81
CA ALA A 166 -36.19 48.96 -11.80
C ALA A 166 -36.86 49.22 -13.16
N ARG A 167 -37.75 48.32 -13.62
CA ARG A 167 -38.53 48.54 -14.85
C ARG A 167 -39.49 49.73 -14.73
N ALA A 168 -40.13 49.91 -13.57
CA ALA A 168 -40.99 51.08 -13.31
C ALA A 168 -40.20 52.40 -13.30
N LYS A 169 -38.95 52.36 -12.82
CA LYS A 169 -38.10 53.56 -12.69
C LYS A 169 -37.39 53.95 -13.99
N TYR A 170 -36.88 52.98 -14.74
CA TYR A 170 -36.02 53.23 -15.92
C TYR A 170 -36.74 52.97 -17.25
N GLY A 171 -37.93 52.36 -17.24
CA GLY A 171 -38.65 51.92 -18.43
C GLY A 171 -38.34 50.48 -18.82
N GLU A 172 -39.26 49.82 -19.55
CA GLU A 172 -39.13 48.40 -19.91
C GLU A 172 -38.00 48.10 -20.91
N THR A 173 -37.57 49.08 -21.70
CA THR A 173 -36.56 48.91 -22.76
C THR A 173 -35.16 49.41 -22.37
N ALA A 174 -35.00 50.00 -21.18
CA ALA A 174 -33.75 50.66 -20.79
C ALA A 174 -32.63 49.68 -20.38
N PHE A 175 -32.97 48.45 -19.97
CA PHE A 175 -32.01 47.40 -19.63
C PHE A 175 -32.62 46.02 -19.89
N ASP A 176 -31.78 45.02 -20.24
CA ASP A 176 -32.23 43.63 -20.44
C ASP A 176 -31.90 42.77 -19.21
N ALA A 177 -32.94 42.22 -18.59
CA ALA A 177 -32.84 41.31 -17.46
C ALA A 177 -33.79 40.12 -17.66
N ASP A 178 -33.23 38.91 -17.55
CA ASP A 178 -33.90 37.65 -17.86
C ASP A 178 -33.60 36.60 -16.79
N MET A 179 -34.29 35.47 -16.82
CA MET A 179 -34.13 34.36 -15.87
C MET A 179 -33.80 33.04 -16.58
N GLY A 180 -33.37 32.05 -15.80
CA GLY A 180 -33.23 30.68 -16.28
C GLY A 180 -31.98 30.45 -17.14
N ALA A 181 -32.00 29.32 -17.85
CA ALA A 181 -30.93 28.91 -18.73
C ALA A 181 -30.77 29.81 -19.96
N GLU A 182 -31.84 30.48 -20.40
CA GLU A 182 -31.84 31.45 -21.51
C GLU A 182 -30.96 32.65 -21.17
N ALA A 183 -31.12 33.20 -19.97
CA ALA A 183 -30.29 34.29 -19.46
C ALA A 183 -28.80 33.91 -19.41
N VAL A 184 -28.51 32.70 -18.92
CA VAL A 184 -27.13 32.17 -18.86
C VAL A 184 -26.54 32.01 -20.26
N LYS A 185 -27.32 31.52 -21.24
CA LYS A 185 -26.88 31.39 -22.63
C LYS A 185 -26.57 32.75 -23.26
N LYS A 186 -27.44 33.74 -23.08
CA LYS A 186 -27.22 35.13 -23.55
C LYS A 186 -25.97 35.74 -22.92
N LEU A 187 -25.76 35.55 -21.62
CA LEU A 187 -24.55 36.00 -20.92
C LEU A 187 -23.27 35.41 -21.52
N LEU A 188 -23.29 34.10 -21.85
CA LEU A 188 -22.16 33.40 -22.46
C LEU A 188 -21.89 33.86 -23.90
N LEU A 189 -22.92 34.10 -24.70
CA LEU A 189 -22.78 34.62 -26.08
C LEU A 189 -22.15 36.00 -26.11
N GLY A 190 -22.44 36.86 -25.12
CA GLY A 190 -21.85 38.18 -25.02
C GLY A 190 -20.43 38.21 -24.45
N LEU A 191 -19.73 37.08 -24.32
CA LEU A 191 -18.34 37.03 -23.84
C LEU A 191 -17.35 36.94 -25.00
N ASN A 192 -16.47 37.93 -25.13
CA ASN A 192 -15.29 37.81 -25.98
C ASN A 192 -14.11 37.24 -25.17
N LEU A 193 -13.75 35.98 -25.42
CA LEU A 193 -12.68 35.28 -24.69
C LEU A 193 -11.30 35.93 -24.90
N ALA A 194 -11.04 36.50 -26.08
CA ALA A 194 -9.76 37.14 -26.39
C ALA A 194 -9.56 38.40 -25.54
N GLU A 195 -10.55 39.30 -25.53
CA GLU A 195 -10.53 40.52 -24.72
C GLU A 195 -10.50 40.20 -23.22
N LEU A 196 -11.32 39.24 -22.77
CA LEU A 196 -11.35 38.82 -21.37
C LEU A 196 -9.99 38.30 -20.90
N SER A 197 -9.27 37.54 -21.73
CA SER A 197 -7.94 37.04 -21.39
C SER A 197 -6.92 38.17 -21.16
N VAL A 198 -6.98 39.23 -21.99
CA VAL A 198 -6.12 40.42 -21.85
C VAL A 198 -6.47 41.19 -20.58
N GLN A 199 -7.76 41.42 -20.34
CA GLN A 199 -8.24 42.11 -19.14
C GLN A 199 -7.80 41.39 -17.86
N LEU A 200 -7.99 40.07 -17.78
CA LEU A 200 -7.62 39.28 -16.60
C LEU A 200 -6.11 39.31 -16.34
N ARG A 201 -5.27 39.30 -17.38
CA ARG A 201 -3.82 39.45 -17.25
C ARG A 201 -3.44 40.83 -16.70
N GLN A 202 -4.12 41.90 -17.12
CA GLN A 202 -3.90 43.25 -16.60
C GLN A 202 -4.36 43.38 -15.14
N GLU A 203 -5.54 42.87 -14.78
CA GLU A 203 -6.04 42.87 -13.40
C GLU A 203 -5.14 42.08 -12.45
N MET A 204 -4.57 40.97 -12.93
CA MET A 204 -3.63 40.16 -12.18
C MET A 204 -2.32 40.90 -11.87
N LYS A 205 -1.86 41.80 -12.77
CA LYS A 205 -0.69 42.66 -12.54
C LYS A 205 -1.01 43.80 -11.56
N LYS A 206 -2.21 44.39 -11.63
CA LYS A 206 -2.64 45.50 -10.76
C LYS A 206 -2.96 45.08 -9.33
N THR A 207 -3.33 43.82 -9.10
CA THR A 207 -3.84 43.35 -7.81
C THR A 207 -2.75 42.81 -6.89
N ASN A 208 -2.58 43.43 -5.70
CA ASN A 208 -1.65 42.95 -4.67
C ASN A 208 -2.23 41.86 -3.73
N SER A 209 -3.55 41.63 -3.77
CA SER A 209 -4.20 40.60 -2.94
C SER A 209 -3.97 39.18 -3.50
N GLN A 210 -3.37 38.31 -2.68
CA GLN A 210 -3.09 36.91 -3.01
C GLN A 210 -4.36 36.08 -3.27
N GLN A 211 -5.46 36.36 -2.55
CA GLN A 211 -6.73 35.64 -2.72
C GLN A 211 -7.37 35.95 -4.08
N LYS A 212 -7.51 37.25 -4.40
CA LYS A 212 -8.06 37.70 -5.68
C LYS A 212 -7.17 37.26 -6.85
N LYS A 213 -5.85 37.26 -6.68
CA LYS A 213 -4.90 36.72 -7.68
C LYS A 213 -5.16 35.24 -7.98
N LYS A 214 -5.42 34.41 -6.96
CA LYS A 214 -5.77 32.99 -7.15
C LYS A 214 -7.09 32.80 -7.90
N GLU A 215 -8.10 33.64 -7.64
CA GLU A 215 -9.38 33.59 -8.35
C GLU A 215 -9.23 33.99 -9.83
N LEU A 216 -8.50 35.08 -10.10
CA LEU A 216 -8.19 35.53 -11.45
C LEU A 216 -7.41 34.47 -12.24
N ILE A 217 -6.42 33.81 -11.62
CA ILE A 217 -5.66 32.70 -12.24
C ILE A 217 -6.59 31.54 -12.62
N LYS A 218 -7.52 31.15 -11.73
CA LYS A 218 -8.49 30.08 -12.02
C LYS A 218 -9.38 30.44 -13.21
N ARG A 219 -9.87 31.69 -13.26
CA ARG A 219 -10.71 32.19 -14.36
C ARG A 219 -9.94 32.29 -15.67
N LEU A 220 -8.73 32.84 -15.65
CA LEU A 220 -7.86 32.96 -16.81
C LEU A 220 -7.54 31.59 -17.41
N ARG A 221 -7.19 30.60 -16.57
CA ARG A 221 -6.91 29.23 -17.03
C ARG A 221 -8.09 28.58 -17.75
N ILE A 222 -9.32 28.85 -17.31
CA ILE A 222 -10.53 28.32 -17.97
C ILE A 222 -10.77 29.06 -19.30
N ALA A 223 -10.61 30.38 -19.32
CA ALA A 223 -10.78 31.18 -20.53
C ALA A 223 -9.76 30.82 -21.61
N GLU A 224 -8.48 30.64 -21.24
CA GLU A 224 -7.42 30.18 -22.15
C GLU A 224 -7.67 28.75 -22.62
N ALA A 225 -8.03 27.82 -21.72
CA ALA A 225 -8.33 26.45 -22.11
C ALA A 225 -9.53 26.33 -23.08
N LEU A 226 -10.53 27.21 -22.96
CA LEU A 226 -11.64 27.28 -23.91
C LEU A 226 -11.19 27.89 -25.25
N ARG A 227 -10.43 29.00 -25.21
CA ARG A 227 -9.93 29.70 -26.40
C ARG A 227 -8.97 28.85 -27.24
N ASP A 228 -8.09 28.10 -26.57
CA ASP A 228 -7.11 27.22 -27.23
C ASP A 228 -7.77 25.90 -27.70
N SER A 229 -9.05 25.70 -27.39
CA SER A 229 -9.86 24.56 -27.86
C SER A 229 -10.87 25.00 -28.93
N ASP A 230 -11.36 24.06 -29.74
CA ASP A 230 -12.42 24.34 -30.71
C ASP A 230 -13.82 24.56 -30.06
N ASN A 231 -13.89 24.59 -28.72
CA ASN A 231 -15.15 24.64 -27.99
C ASN A 231 -15.63 26.08 -27.80
N ARG A 232 -16.94 26.28 -27.96
CA ARG A 232 -17.58 27.55 -27.62
C ARG A 232 -18.28 27.50 -26.25
N PRO A 233 -18.29 28.61 -25.47
CA PRO A 233 -18.91 28.64 -24.14
C PRO A 233 -20.39 28.28 -24.10
N GLU A 234 -21.15 28.67 -25.14
CA GLU A 234 -22.59 28.44 -25.23
C GLU A 234 -22.98 26.95 -25.28
N TRP A 235 -22.06 26.06 -25.68
CA TRP A 235 -22.30 24.61 -25.71
C TRP A 235 -22.43 23.99 -24.30
N MET A 236 -22.13 24.73 -23.24
CA MET A 236 -22.46 24.33 -21.86
C MET A 236 -23.97 24.38 -21.56
N VAL A 237 -24.75 25.04 -22.42
CA VAL A 237 -26.21 25.08 -22.39
C VAL A 237 -26.74 24.24 -23.56
N LEU A 238 -27.55 23.23 -23.24
CA LEU A 238 -28.08 22.26 -24.18
C LEU A 238 -29.39 22.74 -24.78
N ASP A 239 -29.47 22.75 -26.11
CA ASP A 239 -30.72 22.94 -26.86
C ASP A 239 -31.37 21.60 -27.26
N CYS A 240 -30.54 20.56 -27.41
CA CYS A 240 -31.00 19.20 -27.71
C CYS A 240 -30.25 18.18 -26.86
N ILE A 241 -30.88 17.05 -26.59
CA ILE A 241 -30.30 15.97 -25.78
C ILE A 241 -30.15 14.71 -26.64
N PRO A 242 -28.96 14.09 -26.69
CA PRO A 242 -28.80 12.80 -27.34
C PRO A 242 -29.48 11.68 -26.53
N VAL A 243 -30.17 10.79 -27.24
CA VAL A 243 -30.77 9.58 -26.69
C VAL A 243 -29.87 8.39 -27.00
N ILE A 244 -29.40 7.73 -25.94
CA ILE A 244 -28.55 6.55 -26.05
C ILE A 244 -29.29 5.41 -26.78
N PRO A 245 -28.59 4.61 -27.62
CA PRO A 245 -29.18 3.48 -28.32
C PRO A 245 -29.87 2.45 -27.40
N PRO A 246 -30.98 1.81 -27.82
CA PRO A 246 -31.80 0.94 -26.98
C PRO A 246 -31.07 -0.31 -26.46
N ASP A 247 -30.11 -0.86 -27.20
CA ASP A 247 -29.36 -2.06 -26.76
C ASP A 247 -28.44 -1.77 -25.55
N LEU A 248 -28.14 -0.50 -25.28
CA LEU A 248 -27.41 -0.08 -24.07
C LEU A 248 -28.34 0.17 -22.88
N ARG A 249 -29.67 0.16 -23.11
CA ARG A 249 -30.74 0.32 -22.12
C ARG A 249 -31.87 -0.71 -22.34
N PRO A 250 -31.55 -2.01 -22.31
CA PRO A 250 -32.46 -3.06 -22.78
C PRO A 250 -33.74 -3.16 -21.95
N LEU A 251 -34.77 -3.70 -22.59
CA LEU A 251 -35.99 -4.21 -21.96
C LEU A 251 -35.96 -5.73 -22.10
N VAL A 252 -35.88 -6.44 -20.98
CA VAL A 252 -35.78 -7.90 -20.99
C VAL A 252 -37.07 -8.48 -20.41
N LEU A 253 -37.68 -9.40 -21.13
CA LEU A 253 -38.81 -10.17 -20.63
C LEU A 253 -38.29 -11.21 -19.64
N LEU A 254 -38.81 -11.19 -18.41
CA LEU A 254 -38.55 -12.23 -17.41
C LEU A 254 -39.50 -13.40 -17.64
N ASP A 255 -39.14 -14.58 -17.15
CA ASP A 255 -39.97 -15.79 -17.24
C ASP A 255 -41.36 -15.62 -16.59
N SER A 256 -41.51 -14.65 -15.68
CA SER A 256 -42.78 -14.27 -15.05
C SER A 256 -43.72 -13.44 -15.93
N GLY A 257 -43.33 -13.13 -17.18
CA GLY A 257 -44.09 -12.28 -18.11
C GLY A 257 -43.95 -10.77 -17.84
N ASN A 258 -43.24 -10.38 -16.77
CA ASN A 258 -42.91 -8.99 -16.47
C ASN A 258 -41.68 -8.51 -17.24
N PHE A 259 -41.63 -7.23 -17.58
CA PHE A 259 -40.46 -6.61 -18.21
C PHE A 259 -39.53 -5.99 -17.16
N ALA A 260 -38.26 -6.39 -17.16
CA ALA A 260 -37.20 -5.67 -16.48
C ALA A 260 -36.76 -4.47 -17.33
N THR A 261 -36.95 -3.26 -16.80
CA THR A 261 -36.62 -2.02 -17.50
C THR A 261 -35.36 -1.37 -16.95
N SER A 262 -34.47 -0.92 -17.83
CA SER A 262 -33.34 -0.07 -17.42
C SER A 262 -33.84 1.27 -16.84
N ASP A 263 -33.25 1.71 -15.73
CA ASP A 263 -33.56 2.98 -15.05
C ASP A 263 -33.46 4.21 -15.98
N LEU A 264 -32.59 4.17 -16.99
CA LEU A 264 -32.44 5.24 -17.98
C LEU A 264 -33.73 5.49 -18.78
N ASN A 265 -34.48 4.43 -19.10
CA ASN A 265 -35.73 4.58 -19.85
C ASN A 265 -36.75 5.41 -19.07
N ASP A 266 -36.79 5.26 -17.74
CA ASP A 266 -37.66 6.06 -16.88
C ASP A 266 -37.25 7.54 -16.83
N LEU A 267 -35.94 7.81 -16.78
CA LEU A 267 -35.42 9.17 -16.81
C LEU A 267 -35.71 9.86 -18.15
N TYR A 268 -35.50 9.18 -19.28
CA TYR A 268 -35.87 9.70 -20.60
C TYR A 268 -37.37 9.92 -20.74
N ARG A 269 -38.20 8.99 -20.27
CA ARG A 269 -39.66 9.11 -20.28
C ARG A 269 -40.14 10.36 -19.55
N ARG A 270 -39.56 10.66 -18.37
CA ARG A 270 -39.87 11.88 -17.62
C ARG A 270 -39.53 13.14 -18.41
N ILE A 271 -38.36 13.19 -19.04
CA ILE A 271 -37.94 14.33 -19.87
C ILE A 271 -38.90 14.54 -21.04
N ILE A 272 -39.21 13.49 -21.79
CA ILE A 272 -40.11 13.57 -22.96
C ILE A 272 -41.50 14.07 -22.54
N ASN A 273 -42.05 13.53 -21.44
CA ASN A 273 -43.35 13.96 -20.92
C ASN A 273 -43.37 15.45 -20.52
N ARG A 274 -42.33 15.91 -19.81
CA ARG A 274 -42.21 17.32 -19.40
C ARG A 274 -41.99 18.24 -20.59
N ASN A 275 -41.14 17.83 -21.52
CA ASN A 275 -40.85 18.60 -22.74
C ASN A 275 -42.09 18.75 -23.62
N ASN A 276 -42.83 17.66 -23.85
CA ASN A 276 -44.08 17.68 -24.62
C ASN A 276 -45.16 18.53 -23.93
N ARG A 277 -45.24 18.46 -22.59
CA ARG A 277 -46.14 19.32 -21.81
C ARG A 277 -45.76 20.79 -21.94
N LEU A 278 -44.46 21.12 -21.87
CA LEU A 278 -43.96 22.48 -22.06
C LEU A 278 -44.26 23.00 -23.47
N LYS A 279 -44.01 22.22 -24.53
CA LYS A 279 -44.39 22.59 -25.91
C LYS A 279 -45.88 22.95 -26.00
N LYS A 280 -46.76 22.07 -25.51
CA LYS A 280 -48.21 22.32 -25.48
C LYS A 280 -48.60 23.58 -24.70
N LEU A 281 -47.95 23.86 -23.57
CA LEU A 281 -48.23 25.05 -22.77
C LEU A 281 -47.80 26.34 -23.47
N VAL A 282 -46.68 26.31 -24.18
CA VAL A 282 -46.21 27.43 -25.00
C VAL A 282 -47.13 27.64 -26.19
N ASP A 283 -47.53 26.57 -26.89
CA ASP A 283 -48.46 26.64 -28.02
C ASP A 283 -49.83 27.21 -27.63
N LEU A 284 -50.28 26.95 -26.39
CA LEU A 284 -51.53 27.45 -25.82
C LEU A 284 -51.40 28.84 -25.17
N ASN A 285 -50.24 29.50 -25.25
CA ASN A 285 -49.96 30.78 -24.60
C ASN A 285 -50.34 30.81 -23.11
N ALA A 286 -49.98 29.75 -22.37
CA ALA A 286 -50.30 29.65 -20.95
C ALA A 286 -49.57 30.72 -20.11
N PRO A 287 -50.10 31.11 -18.93
CA PRO A 287 -49.47 32.10 -18.06
C PRO A 287 -48.01 31.78 -17.72
N GLU A 288 -47.17 32.82 -17.66
CA GLU A 288 -45.72 32.67 -17.48
C GLU A 288 -45.32 31.90 -16.22
N VAL A 289 -46.09 32.01 -15.13
CA VAL A 289 -45.83 31.28 -13.88
C VAL A 289 -45.84 29.77 -14.10
N ILE A 290 -46.78 29.27 -14.91
CA ILE A 290 -46.91 27.84 -15.23
C ILE A 290 -45.76 27.43 -16.16
N VAL A 291 -45.45 28.25 -17.16
CA VAL A 291 -44.34 28.00 -18.10
C VAL A 291 -43.00 27.96 -17.36
N ARG A 292 -42.73 28.90 -16.44
CA ARG A 292 -41.51 28.94 -15.60
C ARG A 292 -41.40 27.70 -14.72
N ASN A 293 -42.50 27.28 -14.09
CA ASN A 293 -42.50 26.06 -13.28
C ASN A 293 -42.16 24.83 -14.14
N GLU A 294 -42.71 24.73 -15.35
CA GLU A 294 -42.45 23.58 -16.22
C GLU A 294 -41.05 23.62 -16.85
N LYS A 295 -40.50 24.80 -17.18
CA LYS A 295 -39.08 24.98 -17.54
C LYS A 295 -38.17 24.52 -16.39
N ARG A 296 -38.49 24.88 -15.13
CA ARG A 296 -37.76 24.41 -13.93
C ARG A 296 -37.84 22.89 -13.76
N MET A 297 -39.01 22.29 -13.95
CA MET A 297 -39.19 20.83 -13.88
C MET A 297 -38.43 20.09 -15.00
N LEU A 298 -38.37 20.67 -16.20
CA LEU A 298 -37.57 20.15 -17.30
C LEU A 298 -36.08 20.18 -16.96
N GLN A 299 -35.55 21.31 -16.47
CA GLN A 299 -34.15 21.42 -16.00
C GLN A 299 -33.83 20.35 -14.95
N GLN A 300 -34.69 20.15 -13.94
CA GLN A 300 -34.48 19.11 -12.93
C GLN A 300 -34.53 17.69 -13.49
N SER A 301 -35.38 17.43 -14.49
CA SER A 301 -35.47 16.11 -15.13
C SER A 301 -34.22 15.79 -15.95
N VAL A 302 -33.67 16.79 -16.64
CA VAL A 302 -32.41 16.65 -17.39
C VAL A 302 -31.21 16.53 -16.45
N ASP A 303 -31.18 17.32 -15.37
CA ASP A 303 -30.19 17.20 -14.29
C ASP A 303 -30.12 15.75 -13.76
N ALA A 304 -31.29 15.14 -13.51
CA ALA A 304 -31.39 13.76 -13.01
C ALA A 304 -30.93 12.70 -14.02
N LEU A 305 -31.12 12.91 -15.32
CA LEU A 305 -30.60 12.01 -16.36
C LEU A 305 -29.08 11.97 -16.35
N PHE A 306 -28.44 13.14 -16.28
CA PHE A 306 -26.98 13.24 -16.32
C PHE A 306 -26.37 12.83 -14.97
N ASP A 307 -26.77 13.42 -13.84
CA ASP A 307 -26.27 13.05 -12.51
C ASP A 307 -27.34 13.23 -11.41
N ASN A 308 -28.10 12.15 -11.17
CA ASN A 308 -29.17 12.11 -10.17
C ASN A 308 -28.66 12.34 -8.73
N ASN A 309 -27.42 11.96 -8.43
CA ASN A 309 -26.84 12.09 -7.10
C ASN A 309 -26.46 13.53 -6.73
N ARG A 310 -26.34 14.43 -7.71
CA ARG A 310 -26.03 15.85 -7.49
C ARG A 310 -27.29 16.73 -7.39
N CYS A 311 -28.45 16.19 -7.69
CA CYS A 311 -29.73 16.86 -7.47
C CYS A 311 -29.99 17.01 -5.96
N LYS A 312 -30.69 18.08 -5.54
CA LYS A 312 -31.03 18.30 -4.11
C LYS A 312 -31.81 17.13 -3.50
N ARG A 313 -32.67 16.52 -4.31
CA ARG A 313 -33.39 15.28 -3.98
C ARG A 313 -33.24 14.32 -5.16
N PRO A 314 -32.73 13.11 -4.96
CA PRO A 314 -32.60 12.15 -6.03
C PRO A 314 -33.99 11.66 -6.45
N VAL A 315 -34.15 11.44 -7.75
CA VAL A 315 -35.35 10.84 -8.32
C VAL A 315 -35.38 9.35 -7.97
N LEU A 316 -36.45 8.94 -7.28
CA LEU A 316 -36.68 7.56 -6.88
C LEU A 316 -37.54 6.81 -7.90
N GLY A 317 -37.29 5.51 -8.04
CA GLY A 317 -38.13 4.56 -8.78
C GLY A 317 -39.19 3.91 -7.90
N SER A 318 -39.94 2.96 -8.46
CA SER A 318 -41.05 2.28 -7.77
C SER A 318 -40.63 1.53 -6.50
N SER A 319 -39.36 1.13 -6.38
CA SER A 319 -38.81 0.42 -5.22
C SER A 319 -38.16 1.34 -4.18
N ASN A 320 -38.49 2.65 -4.18
CA ASN A 320 -37.85 3.70 -3.36
C ASN A 320 -36.32 3.80 -3.47
N ARG A 321 -35.71 3.16 -4.47
CA ARG A 321 -34.28 3.28 -4.79
C ARG A 321 -34.05 4.48 -5.72
N PRO A 322 -32.92 5.19 -5.61
CA PRO A 322 -32.56 6.21 -6.59
C PRO A 322 -32.30 5.56 -7.95
N LEU A 323 -32.84 6.16 -9.02
CA LEU A 323 -32.60 5.71 -10.38
C LEU A 323 -31.14 5.95 -10.78
N LYS A 324 -30.51 4.97 -11.45
CA LYS A 324 -29.15 5.11 -11.98
C LYS A 324 -29.09 6.10 -13.14
N SER A 325 -28.24 7.12 -13.03
CA SER A 325 -28.00 8.13 -14.06
C SER A 325 -26.89 7.73 -15.05
N LEU A 326 -26.71 8.53 -16.11
CA LEU A 326 -25.60 8.33 -17.06
C LEU A 326 -24.23 8.41 -16.39
N THR A 327 -24.06 9.34 -15.44
CA THR A 327 -22.79 9.43 -14.70
C THR A 327 -22.57 8.17 -13.88
N ASP A 328 -23.59 7.60 -13.24
CA ASP A 328 -23.46 6.38 -12.42
C ASP A 328 -23.08 5.13 -13.22
N MET A 329 -23.39 5.09 -14.53
CA MET A 329 -22.91 4.03 -15.42
C MET A 329 -21.42 4.14 -15.72
N ILE A 330 -20.83 5.32 -15.54
CA ILE A 330 -19.42 5.61 -15.84
C ILE A 330 -18.59 5.58 -14.55
N LYS A 331 -19.07 6.23 -13.49
CA LYS A 331 -18.38 6.39 -12.20
C LYS A 331 -18.67 5.23 -11.24
N GLY A 332 -17.84 5.10 -10.21
CA GLY A 332 -18.05 4.14 -9.12
C GLY A 332 -17.43 2.77 -9.40
N LYS A 333 -17.66 1.82 -8.47
CA LYS A 333 -17.14 0.44 -8.59
C LYS A 333 -17.84 -0.35 -9.70
N GLN A 334 -19.16 -0.18 -9.82
CA GLN A 334 -19.98 -0.76 -10.89
C GLN A 334 -19.97 0.05 -12.19
N GLY A 335 -19.12 1.08 -12.26
CA GLY A 335 -18.98 1.91 -13.44
C GLY A 335 -18.21 1.18 -14.53
N ARG A 336 -18.52 1.48 -15.81
CA ARG A 336 -17.92 0.80 -16.97
C ARG A 336 -16.40 0.78 -16.98
N PHE A 337 -15.74 1.85 -16.52
CA PHE A 337 -14.27 1.91 -16.47
C PHE A 337 -13.67 0.82 -15.57
N ARG A 338 -14.29 0.53 -14.43
CA ARG A 338 -13.74 -0.44 -13.45
C ARG A 338 -14.24 -1.85 -13.69
N GLU A 339 -15.55 -2.03 -13.90
CA GLU A 339 -16.16 -3.36 -13.96
C GLU A 339 -16.09 -4.01 -15.35
N ASN A 340 -16.05 -3.21 -16.43
CA ASN A 340 -16.16 -3.73 -17.80
C ASN A 340 -14.96 -3.43 -18.70
N LEU A 341 -14.13 -2.43 -18.38
CA LEU A 341 -12.94 -2.09 -19.16
C LEU A 341 -11.67 -2.67 -18.52
N LEU A 342 -11.41 -2.33 -17.26
CA LEU A 342 -10.26 -2.85 -16.52
C LEU A 342 -10.51 -4.27 -16.01
N GLY A 343 -11.64 -4.49 -15.32
CA GLY A 343 -12.14 -5.83 -15.05
C GLY A 343 -12.96 -6.34 -16.25
N LYS A 344 -12.75 -7.58 -16.67
CA LYS A 344 -13.58 -8.24 -17.69
C LYS A 344 -13.74 -9.70 -17.33
N ARG A 345 -14.89 -10.26 -17.70
CA ARG A 345 -15.04 -11.72 -17.75
C ARG A 345 -14.33 -12.20 -19.02
N VAL A 346 -13.59 -13.28 -18.87
CA VAL A 346 -12.72 -13.83 -19.92
C VAL A 346 -13.15 -15.27 -20.17
N ASP A 347 -13.37 -15.60 -21.44
CA ASP A 347 -13.64 -16.97 -21.89
C ASP A 347 -12.34 -17.80 -21.81
N TYR A 348 -12.42 -19.13 -21.94
CA TYR A 348 -11.25 -20.02 -21.78
C TYR A 348 -10.55 -19.87 -20.43
N SER A 349 -11.36 -19.78 -19.38
CA SER A 349 -10.90 -19.75 -18.00
C SER A 349 -11.68 -20.71 -17.13
N ALA A 350 -11.01 -21.26 -16.12
CA ALA A 350 -11.60 -22.17 -15.14
C ALA A 350 -11.13 -21.79 -13.73
N ARG A 351 -11.83 -22.26 -12.69
CA ARG A 351 -11.40 -22.10 -11.30
C ARG A 351 -11.65 -23.39 -10.55
N SER A 352 -10.68 -23.81 -9.74
CA SER A 352 -10.86 -24.93 -8.82
C SER A 352 -10.02 -24.77 -7.55
N VAL A 353 -10.29 -25.62 -6.57
CA VAL A 353 -9.52 -25.73 -5.33
C VAL A 353 -8.12 -26.25 -5.63
N ILE A 354 -7.13 -25.71 -4.94
CA ILE A 354 -5.74 -26.14 -5.08
C ILE A 354 -5.37 -27.23 -4.06
N VAL A 355 -4.50 -28.14 -4.49
CA VAL A 355 -3.88 -29.16 -3.64
C VAL A 355 -2.38 -29.24 -3.93
N VAL A 356 -1.61 -29.76 -2.99
CA VAL A 356 -0.16 -29.89 -3.13
C VAL A 356 0.20 -30.98 -4.16
N GLY A 357 1.12 -30.66 -5.07
CA GLY A 357 1.72 -31.60 -6.02
C GLY A 357 3.23 -31.74 -5.78
N PRO A 358 3.68 -32.57 -4.82
CA PRO A 358 5.09 -32.66 -4.45
C PRO A 358 5.97 -33.25 -5.55
N ASN A 359 5.40 -34.14 -6.39
CA ASN A 359 6.11 -34.82 -7.48
C ASN A 359 6.20 -33.98 -8.76
N LEU A 360 5.55 -32.82 -8.82
CA LEU A 360 5.63 -31.92 -9.96
C LEU A 360 7.02 -31.27 -10.00
N GLN A 361 7.49 -30.96 -11.20
CA GLN A 361 8.65 -30.09 -11.40
C GLN A 361 8.24 -28.62 -11.27
N LEU A 362 9.20 -27.70 -11.09
CA LEU A 362 8.89 -26.29 -10.82
C LEU A 362 8.06 -25.61 -11.93
N HIS A 363 8.24 -25.97 -13.19
CA HIS A 363 7.50 -25.42 -14.33
C HIS A 363 6.14 -26.08 -14.58
N GLN A 364 5.80 -27.15 -13.87
CA GLN A 364 4.61 -27.94 -14.13
C GLN A 364 3.47 -27.61 -13.17
N CYS A 365 2.23 -27.72 -13.65
CA CYS A 365 1.03 -27.73 -12.83
C CYS A 365 0.15 -28.94 -13.18
N GLY A 366 -0.65 -29.43 -12.23
CA GLY A 366 -1.60 -30.50 -12.48
C GLY A 366 -2.97 -29.95 -12.82
N LEU A 367 -3.47 -30.19 -14.04
CA LEU A 367 -4.81 -29.83 -14.46
C LEU A 367 -5.75 -31.05 -14.48
N PRO A 368 -6.91 -30.96 -13.82
CA PRO A 368 -7.96 -31.97 -13.92
C PRO A 368 -8.37 -32.25 -15.37
N LYS A 369 -8.46 -33.53 -15.73
CA LYS A 369 -8.90 -33.99 -17.06
C LYS A 369 -10.18 -33.32 -17.55
N LYS A 370 -11.19 -33.15 -16.69
CA LYS A 370 -12.46 -32.47 -17.02
C LYS A 370 -12.27 -30.98 -17.37
N ILE A 371 -11.40 -30.29 -16.64
CA ILE A 371 -11.13 -28.88 -16.86
C ILE A 371 -10.33 -28.71 -18.15
N ALA A 372 -9.32 -29.55 -18.36
CA ALA A 372 -8.52 -29.54 -19.58
C ALA A 372 -9.39 -29.78 -20.83
N LEU A 373 -10.28 -30.77 -20.79
CA LEU A 373 -11.17 -31.07 -21.92
C LEU A 373 -12.08 -29.88 -22.31
N GLU A 374 -12.59 -29.14 -21.34
CA GLU A 374 -13.43 -27.95 -21.60
C GLU A 374 -12.60 -26.76 -22.12
N LEU A 375 -11.43 -26.51 -21.53
CA LEU A 375 -10.55 -25.40 -21.94
C LEU A 375 -9.99 -25.61 -23.36
N PHE A 376 -9.59 -26.84 -23.69
CA PHE A 376 -8.96 -27.17 -24.96
C PHE A 376 -9.95 -27.65 -26.03
N GLN A 377 -11.25 -27.60 -25.77
CA GLN A 377 -12.31 -28.07 -26.67
C GLN A 377 -12.13 -27.67 -28.16
N PRO A 378 -11.88 -26.39 -28.53
CA PRO A 378 -11.75 -26.04 -29.95
C PRO A 378 -10.50 -26.65 -30.61
N PHE A 379 -9.41 -26.83 -29.86
CA PHE A 379 -8.17 -27.43 -30.35
C PHE A 379 -8.35 -28.92 -30.60
N ILE A 380 -9.03 -29.62 -29.69
CA ILE A 380 -9.35 -31.04 -29.84
C ILE A 380 -10.24 -31.27 -31.07
N ILE A 381 -11.32 -30.48 -31.23
CA ILE A 381 -12.24 -30.59 -32.37
C ILE A 381 -11.50 -30.39 -33.70
N ARG A 382 -10.58 -29.43 -33.74
CA ARG A 382 -9.74 -29.19 -34.92
C ARG A 382 -8.83 -30.38 -35.20
N ARG A 383 -8.15 -30.90 -34.18
CA ARG A 383 -7.19 -32.00 -34.31
C ARG A 383 -7.86 -33.31 -34.71
N LEU A 384 -9.02 -33.65 -34.14
CA LEU A 384 -9.86 -34.79 -34.52
C LEU A 384 -10.23 -34.77 -36.00
N LYS A 385 -10.49 -33.59 -36.56
CA LYS A 385 -10.80 -33.42 -37.98
C LYS A 385 -9.54 -33.54 -38.86
N GLU A 386 -8.42 -32.99 -38.42
CA GLU A 386 -7.14 -33.06 -39.15
C GLU A 386 -6.60 -34.49 -39.24
N LEU A 387 -6.77 -35.29 -38.17
CA LEU A 387 -6.36 -36.70 -38.12
C LEU A 387 -7.36 -37.66 -38.78
N GLY A 388 -8.56 -37.19 -39.15
CA GLY A 388 -9.57 -37.99 -39.83
C GLY A 388 -10.43 -38.87 -38.91
N HIS A 389 -10.34 -38.74 -37.59
CA HIS A 389 -11.23 -39.44 -36.64
C HIS A 389 -12.69 -38.93 -36.74
N ALA A 390 -12.90 -37.69 -37.19
CA ALA A 390 -14.22 -37.11 -37.38
C ALA A 390 -14.37 -36.30 -38.67
N ASP A 391 -15.35 -36.64 -39.50
CA ASP A 391 -15.62 -35.96 -40.78
C ASP A 391 -16.17 -34.53 -40.61
N THR A 392 -16.94 -34.30 -39.53
CA THR A 392 -17.64 -33.02 -39.29
C THR A 392 -17.44 -32.53 -37.85
N ILE A 393 -17.49 -31.20 -37.67
CA ILE A 393 -17.42 -30.54 -36.35
C ILE A 393 -18.49 -31.08 -35.39
N LYS A 394 -19.68 -31.38 -35.90
CA LYS A 394 -20.76 -31.96 -35.08
C LYS A 394 -20.43 -33.38 -34.63
N SER A 395 -19.80 -34.19 -35.49
CA SER A 395 -19.34 -35.53 -35.10
C SER A 395 -18.25 -35.45 -34.04
N ALA A 396 -17.23 -34.61 -34.26
CA ALA A 396 -16.14 -34.38 -33.31
C ALA A 396 -16.68 -33.90 -31.94
N LYS A 397 -17.67 -32.98 -31.95
CA LYS A 397 -18.32 -32.52 -30.71
C LYS A 397 -19.06 -33.64 -29.98
N ARG A 398 -19.73 -34.54 -30.71
CA ARG A 398 -20.39 -35.73 -30.11
C ARG A 398 -19.37 -36.71 -29.50
N MET A 399 -18.24 -36.95 -30.16
CA MET A 399 -17.15 -37.80 -29.64
C MET A 399 -16.57 -37.21 -28.34
N LEU A 400 -16.38 -35.88 -28.32
CA LEU A 400 -15.92 -35.15 -27.14
C LEU A 400 -16.94 -35.20 -25.97
N GLU A 401 -18.24 -35.07 -26.27
CA GLU A 401 -19.31 -35.20 -25.26
C GLU A 401 -19.39 -36.63 -24.69
N ARG A 402 -19.13 -37.65 -25.51
CA ARG A 402 -19.05 -39.06 -25.09
C ARG A 402 -17.76 -39.44 -24.37
N ARG A 403 -16.70 -38.63 -24.52
CA ARG A 403 -15.37 -38.83 -23.95
C ARG A 403 -14.71 -40.13 -24.42
N ASP A 404 -14.74 -40.36 -25.73
CA ASP A 404 -14.12 -41.50 -26.39
C ASP A 404 -12.60 -41.54 -26.12
N GLU A 405 -11.98 -42.72 -26.16
CA GLU A 405 -10.57 -42.93 -25.78
C GLU A 405 -9.60 -42.07 -26.62
N GLU A 406 -9.85 -41.96 -27.94
CA GLU A 406 -9.06 -41.15 -28.88
C GLU A 406 -8.94 -39.68 -28.47
N VAL A 407 -9.91 -39.16 -27.71
CA VAL A 407 -9.90 -37.77 -27.25
C VAL A 407 -8.80 -37.53 -26.21
N TRP A 408 -8.46 -38.53 -25.41
CA TRP A 408 -7.45 -38.40 -24.36
C TRP A 408 -6.03 -38.33 -24.94
N ASP A 409 -5.74 -39.16 -25.94
CA ASP A 409 -4.45 -39.16 -26.64
C ASP A 409 -4.22 -37.82 -27.35
N ILE A 410 -5.25 -37.30 -28.02
CA ILE A 410 -5.21 -35.98 -28.67
C ILE A 410 -5.08 -34.85 -27.64
N LEU A 411 -5.76 -34.96 -26.50
CA LEU A 411 -5.67 -33.95 -25.45
C LEU A 411 -4.24 -33.87 -24.90
N GLU A 412 -3.57 -35.00 -24.70
CA GLU A 412 -2.17 -35.04 -24.25
C GLU A 412 -1.20 -34.45 -25.29
N GLU A 413 -1.41 -34.75 -26.58
CA GLU A 413 -0.66 -34.12 -27.68
C GLU A 413 -0.84 -32.59 -27.70
N VAL A 414 -2.07 -32.11 -27.59
CA VAL A 414 -2.42 -30.67 -27.64
C VAL A 414 -1.89 -29.90 -26.42
N ILE A 415 -1.83 -30.55 -25.26
CA ILE A 415 -1.32 -29.95 -24.02
C ILE A 415 0.19 -29.75 -24.03
N THR A 416 0.91 -30.63 -24.74
CA THR A 416 2.37 -30.59 -24.78
C THR A 416 2.86 -29.27 -25.39
N ASN A 417 3.77 -28.58 -24.70
CA ASN A 417 4.27 -27.24 -25.05
C ASN A 417 3.22 -26.11 -25.07
N HIS A 418 2.04 -26.32 -24.48
CA HIS A 418 1.03 -25.27 -24.37
C HIS A 418 0.95 -24.73 -22.94
N PRO A 419 1.55 -23.55 -22.63
CA PRO A 419 1.53 -23.01 -21.28
C PRO A 419 0.11 -22.60 -20.86
N VAL A 420 -0.15 -22.65 -19.57
CA VAL A 420 -1.37 -22.14 -18.91
C VAL A 420 -1.00 -21.13 -17.83
N LEU A 421 -1.83 -20.11 -17.66
CA LEU A 421 -1.61 -19.10 -16.62
C LEU A 421 -2.43 -19.45 -15.38
N LEU A 422 -1.76 -19.58 -14.24
CA LEU A 422 -2.40 -19.71 -12.93
C LEU A 422 -2.44 -18.37 -12.23
N ASN A 423 -3.60 -18.03 -11.66
CA ASN A 423 -3.84 -16.78 -10.96
C ASN A 423 -4.50 -17.02 -9.60
N ARG A 424 -3.93 -16.44 -8.53
CA ARG A 424 -4.58 -16.35 -7.22
C ARG A 424 -5.10 -14.94 -6.98
N ALA A 425 -6.41 -14.81 -6.77
CA ALA A 425 -7.05 -13.54 -6.44
C ALA A 425 -7.12 -13.34 -4.92
N PRO A 426 -6.87 -12.13 -4.38
CA PRO A 426 -6.48 -10.89 -5.08
C PRO A 426 -4.99 -10.86 -5.47
N THR A 427 -4.69 -10.40 -6.69
CA THR A 427 -3.33 -10.29 -7.21
C THR A 427 -2.67 -8.99 -6.72
N LEU A 428 -1.88 -9.07 -5.63
CA LEU A 428 -1.21 -7.90 -5.03
C LEU A 428 0.12 -7.53 -5.71
N HIS A 429 0.81 -8.51 -6.27
CA HIS A 429 2.09 -8.36 -6.97
C HIS A 429 2.13 -9.24 -8.22
N ARG A 430 3.11 -9.01 -9.10
CA ARG A 430 3.35 -9.79 -10.34
C ARG A 430 3.36 -11.32 -10.12
N MET A 431 3.95 -11.80 -9.03
CA MET A 431 4.07 -13.24 -8.71
C MET A 431 2.73 -13.96 -8.46
N GLY A 432 1.62 -13.21 -8.35
CA GLY A 432 0.30 -13.80 -8.18
C GLY A 432 -0.29 -14.36 -9.50
N ILE A 433 0.40 -14.14 -10.62
CA ILE A 433 0.10 -14.76 -11.92
C ILE A 433 1.40 -15.33 -12.49
N GLN A 434 1.42 -16.63 -12.80
CA GLN A 434 2.56 -17.29 -13.42
C GLN A 434 2.11 -18.31 -14.46
N ALA A 435 2.98 -18.58 -15.44
CA ALA A 435 2.78 -19.61 -16.43
C ALA A 435 3.37 -20.95 -15.98
N PHE A 436 2.68 -22.03 -16.33
CA PHE A 436 3.07 -23.41 -16.08
C PHE A 436 2.71 -24.29 -17.28
N GLU A 437 3.41 -25.41 -17.42
CA GLU A 437 3.03 -26.48 -18.33
C GLU A 437 2.03 -27.43 -17.64
N PRO A 438 0.85 -27.68 -18.25
CA PRO A 438 -0.13 -28.52 -17.61
C PRO A 438 0.19 -30.01 -17.79
N THR A 439 0.02 -30.75 -16.71
CA THR A 439 0.07 -32.21 -16.65
C THR A 439 -1.32 -32.72 -16.29
N LEU A 440 -1.80 -33.75 -16.99
CA LEU A 440 -3.14 -34.29 -16.76
C LEU A 440 -3.17 -35.04 -15.42
N VAL A 441 -4.11 -34.67 -14.55
CA VAL A 441 -4.32 -35.33 -13.26
C VAL A 441 -5.77 -35.80 -13.11
N GLU A 442 -5.93 -36.88 -12.36
CA GLU A 442 -7.24 -37.38 -11.95
C GLU A 442 -7.84 -36.52 -10.82
N GLY A 443 -9.17 -36.41 -10.80
CA GLY A 443 -9.93 -35.62 -9.83
C GLY A 443 -10.45 -34.30 -10.38
N ASN A 444 -10.79 -33.37 -9.49
CA ASN A 444 -11.34 -32.05 -9.83
C ASN A 444 -10.47 -30.88 -9.32
N ALA A 445 -9.39 -31.15 -8.57
CA ALA A 445 -8.54 -30.13 -7.94
C ALA A 445 -7.26 -29.87 -8.73
N ILE A 446 -6.81 -28.61 -8.75
CA ILE A 446 -5.57 -28.20 -9.43
C ILE A 446 -4.39 -28.55 -8.51
N ARG A 447 -3.39 -29.28 -9.01
CA ARG A 447 -2.17 -29.56 -8.26
C ARG A 447 -1.14 -28.46 -8.53
N ILE A 448 -0.59 -27.87 -7.48
CA ILE A 448 0.45 -26.84 -7.62
C ILE A 448 1.75 -27.27 -6.94
N HIS A 449 2.86 -26.75 -7.46
CA HIS A 449 4.17 -27.00 -6.90
C HIS A 449 4.32 -26.32 -5.52
N PRO A 450 4.87 -26.98 -4.49
CA PRO A 450 4.95 -26.41 -3.14
C PRO A 450 5.81 -25.14 -3.04
N LEU A 451 6.89 -25.03 -3.83
CA LEU A 451 7.79 -23.86 -3.77
C LEU A 451 7.15 -22.57 -4.32
N VAL A 452 6.12 -22.66 -5.17
CA VAL A 452 5.45 -21.45 -5.70
C VAL A 452 4.38 -20.92 -4.76
N CYS A 453 3.98 -21.69 -3.73
CA CYS A 453 2.92 -21.31 -2.81
C CYS A 453 3.22 -19.99 -2.07
N LYS A 454 4.49 -19.77 -1.69
CA LYS A 454 4.93 -18.50 -1.09
C LYS A 454 4.78 -17.32 -2.05
N GLY A 455 5.05 -17.54 -3.34
CA GLY A 455 4.85 -16.54 -4.40
C GLY A 455 3.39 -16.22 -4.68
N PHE A 456 2.48 -17.20 -4.62
CA PHE A 456 1.04 -16.95 -4.69
C PHE A 456 0.44 -16.48 -3.37
N ASN A 457 1.20 -16.56 -2.27
CA ASN A 457 0.73 -16.44 -0.90
C ASN A 457 -0.43 -17.42 -0.60
N ALA A 458 -0.40 -18.61 -1.20
CA ALA A 458 -1.48 -19.60 -1.21
C ALA A 458 -1.31 -20.64 -0.10
N ASP A 459 -2.44 -21.03 0.50
CA ASP A 459 -2.52 -22.09 1.50
C ASP A 459 -3.44 -23.22 0.99
N PHE A 460 -3.43 -24.38 1.66
CA PHE A 460 -4.20 -25.57 1.24
C PHE A 460 -5.44 -25.83 2.12
N ASP A 461 -6.14 -24.78 2.54
CA ASP A 461 -7.31 -24.82 3.42
C ASP A 461 -8.67 -24.70 2.68
N GLY A 462 -8.64 -24.69 1.35
CA GLY A 462 -9.81 -24.47 0.50
C GLY A 462 -9.66 -23.32 -0.50
N ASP A 463 -8.49 -22.67 -0.51
CA ASP A 463 -8.11 -21.70 -1.52
C ASP A 463 -8.36 -22.19 -2.95
N GLN A 464 -8.72 -21.24 -3.81
CA GLN A 464 -9.02 -21.49 -5.21
C GLN A 464 -8.11 -20.68 -6.11
N MET A 465 -7.67 -21.28 -7.21
CA MET A 465 -6.93 -20.59 -8.26
C MET A 465 -7.68 -20.63 -9.58
N ALA A 466 -7.55 -19.56 -10.35
CA ALA A 466 -8.06 -19.47 -11.70
C ALA A 466 -6.98 -19.91 -12.70
N VAL A 467 -7.41 -20.59 -13.75
CA VAL A 467 -6.60 -21.00 -14.90
C VAL A 467 -7.05 -20.20 -16.10
N HIS A 468 -6.11 -19.66 -16.88
CA HIS A 468 -6.38 -18.98 -18.16
C HIS A 468 -5.53 -19.60 -19.26
N LEU A 469 -6.14 -19.81 -20.43
CA LEU A 469 -5.46 -20.41 -21.59
C LEU A 469 -5.02 -19.31 -22.59
N PRO A 470 -3.71 -19.10 -22.83
CA PRO A 470 -3.22 -18.19 -23.86
C PRO A 470 -3.44 -18.77 -25.27
N LEU A 471 -4.22 -18.10 -26.10
CA LEU A 471 -4.64 -18.63 -27.41
C LEU A 471 -3.73 -18.23 -28.58
N SER A 472 -3.19 -17.01 -28.59
CA SER A 472 -2.33 -16.55 -29.69
C SER A 472 -0.91 -17.04 -29.51
N ILE A 473 -0.18 -17.20 -30.61
CA ILE A 473 1.21 -17.67 -30.60
C ILE A 473 2.08 -16.66 -29.83
N GLU A 474 1.85 -15.36 -30.03
CA GLU A 474 2.57 -14.30 -29.32
C GLU A 474 2.36 -14.39 -27.81
N ALA A 475 1.12 -14.65 -27.36
CA ALA A 475 0.79 -14.79 -25.95
C ALA A 475 1.41 -16.06 -25.34
N GLN A 476 1.50 -17.14 -26.10
CA GLN A 476 2.17 -18.38 -25.65
C GLN A 476 3.69 -18.16 -25.53
N VAL A 477 4.32 -17.52 -26.52
CA VAL A 477 5.74 -17.19 -26.49
C VAL A 477 6.06 -16.23 -25.34
N GLU A 478 5.21 -15.22 -25.12
CA GLU A 478 5.33 -14.29 -23.99
C GLU A 478 5.20 -15.01 -22.64
N ALA A 479 4.19 -15.89 -22.51
CA ALA A 479 3.98 -16.67 -21.29
C ALA A 479 5.20 -17.54 -20.96
N THR A 480 5.74 -18.25 -21.94
CA THR A 480 6.92 -19.12 -21.77
C THR A 480 8.19 -18.32 -21.48
N THR A 481 8.37 -17.17 -22.13
CA THR A 481 9.61 -16.38 -22.01
C THR A 481 9.63 -15.51 -20.75
N LEU A 482 8.51 -14.89 -20.38
CA LEU A 482 8.45 -13.89 -19.30
C LEU A 482 7.73 -14.39 -18.04
N MET A 483 6.67 -15.19 -18.19
CA MET A 483 5.75 -15.53 -17.09
C MET A 483 6.00 -16.92 -16.48
N MET A 484 6.80 -17.77 -17.12
CA MET A 484 7.13 -19.10 -16.61
C MET A 484 7.68 -19.03 -15.19
N SER A 485 7.25 -19.95 -14.32
CA SER A 485 7.66 -19.98 -12.91
C SER A 485 9.18 -20.06 -12.73
N THR A 486 9.88 -20.75 -13.64
CA THR A 486 11.35 -20.88 -13.66
C THR A 486 12.09 -19.58 -13.92
N ASN A 487 11.44 -18.60 -14.54
CA ASN A 487 12.05 -17.31 -14.85
C ASN A 487 11.85 -16.31 -13.70
N ASN A 488 10.88 -16.56 -12.82
CA ASN A 488 10.46 -15.63 -11.78
C ASN A 488 10.79 -16.18 -10.38
N ILE A 489 12.09 -16.34 -10.06
CA ILE A 489 12.56 -16.93 -8.79
C ILE A 489 12.68 -15.86 -7.68
N PHE A 490 13.15 -14.67 -8.07
CA PHE A 490 13.50 -13.59 -7.14
C PHE A 490 12.39 -12.55 -7.01
N SER A 491 12.36 -11.91 -5.84
CA SER A 491 11.47 -10.79 -5.59
C SER A 491 11.87 -9.56 -6.38
N PRO A 492 10.93 -8.89 -7.06
CA PRO A 492 11.22 -7.61 -7.72
C PRO A 492 11.50 -6.48 -6.70
N ALA A 493 11.12 -6.64 -5.43
CA ALA A 493 11.26 -5.59 -4.41
C ALA A 493 12.65 -5.53 -3.79
N ASN A 494 13.26 -6.69 -3.53
CA ASN A 494 14.52 -6.79 -2.78
C ASN A 494 15.51 -7.82 -3.35
N GLY A 495 15.20 -8.50 -4.46
CA GLY A 495 16.06 -9.50 -5.08
C GLY A 495 16.34 -10.73 -4.21
N ALA A 496 15.58 -10.95 -3.13
CA ALA A 496 15.66 -12.18 -2.36
C ALA A 496 14.87 -13.29 -3.07
N PRO A 497 15.28 -14.57 -2.96
CA PRO A 497 14.53 -15.68 -3.56
C PRO A 497 13.16 -15.81 -2.88
N ILE A 498 12.08 -15.60 -3.64
CA ILE A 498 10.71 -15.84 -3.18
C ILE A 498 10.41 -17.33 -3.24
N ILE A 499 10.83 -17.98 -4.33
CA ILE A 499 10.76 -19.43 -4.51
C ILE A 499 11.88 -20.03 -3.66
N SER A 500 11.60 -20.18 -2.37
CA SER A 500 12.48 -20.73 -1.37
C SER A 500 11.78 -21.86 -0.63
N PRO A 501 12.49 -22.91 -0.19
CA PRO A 501 11.95 -23.90 0.74
C PRO A 501 11.22 -23.24 1.92
N SER A 502 10.06 -23.79 2.27
CA SER A 502 9.23 -23.33 3.38
C SER A 502 8.79 -24.53 4.23
N GLN A 503 8.39 -24.24 5.48
CA GLN A 503 7.77 -25.20 6.39
C GLN A 503 8.55 -26.53 6.47
N ASP A 504 7.92 -27.64 6.09
CA ASP A 504 8.42 -29.01 6.22
C ASP A 504 9.75 -29.24 5.48
N ILE A 505 9.94 -28.58 4.32
CA ILE A 505 11.19 -28.71 3.55
C ILE A 505 12.36 -28.14 4.35
N VAL A 506 12.15 -26.97 4.99
CA VAL A 506 13.16 -26.35 5.87
C VAL A 506 13.38 -27.23 7.10
N MET A 507 12.31 -27.78 7.67
CA MET A 507 12.38 -28.66 8.83
C MET A 507 13.24 -29.91 8.56
N GLY A 508 13.02 -30.57 7.42
CA GLY A 508 13.81 -31.74 6.99
C GLY A 508 15.27 -31.42 6.71
N CYS A 509 15.55 -30.32 6.01
CA CYS A 509 16.92 -29.86 5.77
C CYS A 509 17.65 -29.50 7.07
N TYR A 510 16.97 -28.82 7.99
CA TYR A 510 17.52 -28.46 9.29
C TYR A 510 17.80 -29.70 10.14
N TYR A 511 16.83 -30.62 10.21
CA TYR A 511 16.98 -31.88 10.94
C TYR A 511 18.17 -32.68 10.41
N ALA A 512 18.27 -32.88 9.09
CA ALA A 512 19.37 -33.62 8.48
C ALA A 512 20.74 -32.98 8.77
N THR A 513 20.84 -31.65 8.80
CA THR A 513 22.12 -30.95 8.97
C THR A 513 22.50 -30.67 10.43
N LEU A 514 21.66 -31.09 11.38
CA LEU A 514 21.91 -30.98 12.81
C LEU A 514 23.13 -31.82 13.22
N LYS A 515 23.96 -31.26 14.10
CA LYS A 515 25.11 -31.94 14.70
C LYS A 515 24.82 -32.22 16.17
N LYS A 516 25.03 -33.46 16.63
CA LYS A 516 24.97 -33.81 18.05
C LYS A 516 26.16 -34.70 18.43
N PRO A 517 26.87 -34.41 19.54
CA PRO A 517 27.91 -35.28 20.08
C PRO A 517 27.32 -36.58 20.67
N ASP A 518 28.18 -37.54 21.00
CA ASP A 518 27.86 -38.77 21.73
C ASP A 518 26.95 -39.75 20.98
N ARG A 519 27.24 -39.96 19.69
CA ARG A 519 26.53 -40.90 18.82
C ARG A 519 27.41 -42.07 18.37
N PRO A 520 26.83 -43.19 17.89
CA PRO A 520 27.61 -44.26 17.29
C PRO A 520 28.49 -43.74 16.16
N GLY A 521 29.80 -44.03 16.25
CA GLY A 521 30.80 -43.60 15.28
C GLY A 521 31.26 -42.15 15.43
N ASP A 522 31.10 -41.52 16.59
CA ASP A 522 31.57 -40.15 16.83
C ASP A 522 33.10 -40.03 16.62
N ASN A 523 33.52 -38.94 15.97
CA ASN A 523 34.91 -38.63 15.61
C ASN A 523 35.60 -39.67 14.69
N THR A 524 34.85 -40.55 14.04
CA THR A 524 35.39 -41.45 13.01
C THR A 524 35.93 -40.65 11.82
N ARG A 525 37.02 -41.16 11.22
CA ARG A 525 37.72 -40.52 10.12
C ARG A 525 37.41 -41.27 8.82
N PHE A 526 37.01 -40.54 7.79
CA PHE A 526 36.68 -41.08 6.47
C PHE A 526 37.59 -40.49 5.39
N ALA A 527 38.02 -41.34 4.46
CA ALA A 527 38.92 -40.99 3.37
C ALA A 527 38.19 -40.32 2.19
N SER A 528 36.88 -40.54 2.05
CA SER A 528 36.03 -40.01 0.98
C SER A 528 34.56 -39.84 1.41
N LEU A 529 33.78 -39.08 0.63
CA LEU A 529 32.33 -38.94 0.84
C LEU A 529 31.57 -40.26 0.60
N GLN A 530 32.01 -41.08 -0.35
CA GLN A 530 31.39 -42.38 -0.65
C GLN A 530 31.47 -43.34 0.54
N GLU A 531 32.60 -43.35 1.24
CA GLU A 531 32.79 -44.18 2.44
C GLU A 531 31.83 -43.80 3.56
N VAL A 532 31.50 -42.51 3.70
CA VAL A 532 30.50 -42.00 4.65
C VAL A 532 29.11 -42.57 4.30
N HIS A 533 28.73 -42.58 3.03
CA HIS A 533 27.46 -43.17 2.58
C HIS A 533 27.38 -44.67 2.87
N THR A 534 28.45 -45.41 2.58
CA THR A 534 28.52 -46.85 2.88
C THR A 534 28.38 -47.10 4.38
N ALA A 535 29.07 -46.33 5.22
CA ALA A 535 28.97 -46.42 6.67
C ALA A 535 27.56 -46.09 7.20
N TYR A 536 26.89 -45.11 6.60
CA TYR A 536 25.51 -44.76 6.93
C TYR A 536 24.53 -45.87 6.55
N LEU A 537 24.64 -46.44 5.35
CA LEU A 537 23.78 -47.53 4.88
C LEU A 537 23.95 -48.80 5.73
N HIS A 538 25.15 -49.08 6.22
CA HIS A 538 25.41 -50.16 7.18
C HIS A 538 25.02 -49.83 8.63
N GLY A 539 24.49 -48.64 8.90
CA GLY A 539 24.06 -48.22 10.24
C GLY A 539 25.20 -48.03 11.25
N LYS A 540 26.45 -47.87 10.78
CA LYS A 540 27.62 -47.64 11.65
C LYS A 540 27.72 -46.20 12.15
N VAL A 541 27.13 -45.26 11.40
CA VAL A 541 27.00 -43.84 11.73
C VAL A 541 25.55 -43.40 11.54
N THR A 542 25.14 -42.37 12.26
CA THR A 542 23.79 -41.76 12.15
C THR A 542 23.86 -40.38 11.50
N LEU A 543 22.73 -39.81 11.08
CA LEU A 543 22.68 -38.50 10.41
C LEU A 543 23.39 -37.39 11.21
N HIS A 544 23.24 -37.39 12.54
CA HIS A 544 23.75 -36.33 13.42
C HIS A 544 25.14 -36.63 13.99
N THR A 545 25.72 -37.81 13.71
CA THR A 545 27.06 -38.21 14.20
C THR A 545 28.12 -37.23 13.71
N THR A 546 29.04 -36.82 14.59
CA THR A 546 30.17 -35.98 14.22
C THR A 546 31.26 -36.84 13.58
N ILE A 547 31.70 -36.46 12.38
CA ILE A 547 32.70 -37.20 11.60
C ILE A 547 33.80 -36.26 11.10
N ARG A 548 34.95 -36.83 10.76
CA ARG A 548 36.04 -36.11 10.08
C ARG A 548 36.24 -36.68 8.69
N VAL A 549 35.96 -35.91 7.65
CA VAL A 549 36.04 -36.36 6.25
C VAL A 549 37.05 -35.55 5.48
N ARG A 550 37.80 -36.21 4.60
CA ARG A 550 38.71 -35.52 3.67
C ARG A 550 37.93 -35.02 2.46
N LEU A 551 37.99 -33.71 2.20
CA LEU A 551 37.34 -33.09 1.03
C LEU A 551 38.27 -33.08 -0.20
N PRO A 552 37.74 -33.05 -1.43
CA PRO A 552 38.52 -32.85 -2.65
C PRO A 552 39.28 -31.51 -2.65
N LYS A 553 40.42 -31.45 -3.36
CA LYS A 553 41.28 -30.24 -3.42
C LYS A 553 40.58 -29.01 -3.99
N ASP A 554 39.59 -29.19 -4.86
CA ASP A 554 38.91 -28.10 -5.56
C ASP A 554 37.74 -27.48 -4.78
N LYS A 555 37.41 -28.02 -3.60
CA LYS A 555 36.27 -27.57 -2.79
C LYS A 555 36.69 -26.51 -1.78
N ARG A 556 35.98 -25.38 -1.80
CA ARG A 556 36.01 -24.36 -0.74
C ARG A 556 35.00 -24.70 0.36
N VAL A 557 35.22 -24.20 1.57
CA VAL A 557 34.32 -24.44 2.73
C VAL A 557 33.74 -23.11 3.19
N LYS A 558 32.43 -23.08 3.44
CA LYS A 558 31.72 -21.97 4.08
C LYS A 558 31.09 -22.48 5.39
N GLY A 559 31.19 -21.72 6.48
CA GLY A 559 30.62 -22.06 7.78
C GLY A 559 31.67 -22.50 8.81
N GLU A 560 31.27 -23.41 9.71
CA GLU A 560 32.11 -23.84 10.84
C GLU A 560 33.40 -24.51 10.34
N GLY A 561 34.55 -24.03 10.81
CA GLY A 561 35.87 -24.57 10.44
C GLY A 561 36.42 -24.06 9.10
N ALA A 562 35.80 -23.05 8.48
CA ALA A 562 36.27 -22.47 7.21
C ALA A 562 37.64 -21.76 7.33
N ASP A 563 37.87 -21.01 8.41
CA ASP A 563 39.09 -20.19 8.59
C ASP A 563 40.38 -21.01 8.74
N GLY A 564 40.27 -22.29 9.12
CA GLY A 564 41.39 -23.23 9.29
C GLY A 564 41.53 -24.29 8.21
N PHE A 565 40.66 -24.29 7.18
CA PHE A 565 40.62 -25.36 6.18
C PHE A 565 41.67 -25.16 5.08
N LYS A 566 42.56 -26.14 4.91
CA LYS A 566 43.47 -26.24 3.75
C LYS A 566 42.85 -27.12 2.68
N ALA A 567 42.97 -26.72 1.41
CA ALA A 567 42.48 -27.49 0.26
C ALA A 567 42.98 -28.96 0.28
N GLY A 568 42.07 -29.92 0.26
CA GLY A 568 42.38 -31.35 0.40
C GLY A 568 42.54 -31.85 1.84
N GLY A 569 42.25 -31.01 2.84
CA GLY A 569 42.35 -31.31 4.27
C GLY A 569 41.15 -32.09 4.83
N LEU A 570 41.29 -32.50 6.09
CA LEU A 570 40.20 -33.08 6.89
C LEU A 570 39.33 -31.94 7.44
N ILE A 571 38.00 -32.08 7.29
CA ILE A 571 37.02 -31.19 7.92
C ILE A 571 36.19 -31.98 8.94
N GLU A 572 35.88 -31.35 10.06
CA GLU A 572 34.91 -31.87 11.02
C GLU A 572 33.49 -31.45 10.62
N THR A 573 32.61 -32.43 10.35
CA THR A 573 31.25 -32.21 9.86
C THR A 573 30.30 -33.30 10.38
N SER A 574 29.07 -33.36 9.89
CA SER A 574 28.13 -34.45 10.17
C SER A 574 27.76 -35.20 8.89
N VAL A 575 27.31 -36.45 9.05
CA VAL A 575 26.87 -37.31 7.93
C VAL A 575 25.76 -36.63 7.12
N GLY A 576 24.77 -36.03 7.79
CA GLY A 576 23.68 -35.36 7.08
C GLY A 576 24.09 -34.04 6.40
N ARG A 577 25.10 -33.32 6.91
CA ARG A 577 25.73 -32.19 6.18
C ARG A 577 26.44 -32.69 4.91
N VAL A 578 27.10 -33.85 4.94
CA VAL A 578 27.67 -34.47 3.73
C VAL A 578 26.58 -34.77 2.70
N MET A 579 25.49 -35.43 3.11
CA MET A 579 24.36 -35.74 2.22
C MET A 579 23.72 -34.49 1.61
N PHE A 580 23.56 -33.42 2.40
CA PHE A 580 23.07 -32.14 1.88
C PHE A 580 24.04 -31.49 0.89
N ASN A 581 25.35 -31.69 1.04
CA ASN A 581 26.31 -31.12 0.08
C ASN A 581 26.38 -31.92 -1.23
N ASP A 582 25.91 -33.17 -1.26
CA ASP A 582 25.85 -33.97 -2.49
C ASP A 582 24.73 -33.53 -3.44
N ILE A 583 23.66 -32.89 -2.92
CA ILE A 583 22.63 -32.30 -3.78
C ILE A 583 23.11 -31.02 -4.47
N LEU A 584 24.18 -30.39 -3.96
CA LEU A 584 24.72 -29.15 -4.51
C LEU A 584 25.51 -29.42 -5.80
N PRO A 585 25.48 -28.50 -6.78
CA PRO A 585 26.35 -28.57 -7.95
C PRO A 585 27.84 -28.69 -7.61
N ALA A 586 28.60 -29.43 -8.41
CA ALA A 586 30.00 -29.77 -8.14
C ALA A 586 30.91 -28.55 -7.91
N LYS A 587 30.64 -27.42 -8.57
CA LYS A 587 31.43 -26.17 -8.46
C LYS A 587 31.15 -25.36 -7.18
N MET A 588 30.04 -25.62 -6.48
CA MET A 588 29.70 -24.87 -5.27
C MET A 588 30.62 -25.23 -4.09
N SER A 589 30.70 -24.29 -3.15
CA SER A 589 31.37 -24.49 -1.86
C SER A 589 30.67 -25.56 -1.01
N PHE A 590 31.42 -26.21 -0.13
CA PHE A 590 30.91 -27.09 0.90
C PHE A 590 30.37 -26.26 2.07
N TYR A 591 29.08 -26.37 2.37
CA TYR A 591 28.45 -25.63 3.47
C TYR A 591 28.44 -26.49 4.74
N ASN A 592 29.20 -26.06 5.74
CA ASN A 592 29.32 -26.73 7.04
C ASN A 592 28.56 -25.95 8.13
N LEU A 593 27.25 -25.90 8.02
CA LEU A 593 26.37 -25.15 8.93
C LEU A 593 25.01 -25.85 9.06
N THR A 594 24.30 -25.57 10.16
CA THR A 594 22.91 -26.01 10.33
C THR A 594 22.01 -25.18 9.43
N MET A 595 21.30 -25.83 8.52
CA MET A 595 20.57 -25.14 7.45
C MET A 595 19.25 -24.56 7.97
N LYS A 596 19.27 -23.28 8.36
CA LYS A 596 18.03 -22.53 8.66
C LYS A 596 17.41 -21.99 7.37
N SER A 597 16.17 -21.51 7.45
CA SER A 597 15.46 -20.91 6.29
C SER A 597 16.27 -19.80 5.61
N LYS A 598 16.94 -18.94 6.39
CA LYS A 598 17.81 -17.86 5.87
C LYS A 598 19.03 -18.41 5.15
N ASP A 599 19.64 -19.46 5.69
CA ASP A 599 20.85 -20.06 5.11
C ASP A 599 20.53 -20.79 3.81
N LEU A 600 19.38 -21.48 3.73
CA LEU A 600 18.89 -22.08 2.48
C LEU A 600 18.66 -21.02 1.39
N ALA A 601 18.10 -19.86 1.75
CA ALA A 601 17.94 -18.74 0.82
C ALA A 601 19.30 -18.20 0.33
N ASN A 602 20.31 -18.17 1.21
CA ASN A 602 21.67 -17.78 0.84
C ASN A 602 22.32 -18.79 -0.11
N VAL A 603 22.15 -20.10 0.12
CA VAL A 603 22.65 -21.16 -0.79
C VAL A 603 22.03 -21.02 -2.18
N ILE A 604 20.72 -20.73 -2.27
CA ILE A 604 20.03 -20.50 -3.54
C ILE A 604 20.59 -19.25 -4.26
N SER A 605 20.81 -18.17 -3.50
CA SER A 605 21.35 -16.92 -4.05
C SER A 605 22.78 -17.09 -4.54
N ASP A 606 23.63 -17.79 -3.78
CA ASP A 606 25.01 -18.12 -4.17
C ASP A 606 25.02 -18.98 -5.44
N CYS A 607 24.15 -19.99 -5.54
CA CYS A 607 24.03 -20.83 -6.74
C CYS A 607 23.68 -20.00 -7.98
N TYR A 608 22.74 -19.06 -7.85
CA TYR A 608 22.34 -18.19 -8.95
C TYR A 608 23.46 -17.26 -9.40
N LEU A 609 24.20 -16.65 -8.46
CA LEU A 609 25.29 -15.74 -8.76
C LEU A 609 26.51 -16.46 -9.36
N GLU A 610 26.85 -17.66 -8.87
CA GLU A 610 28.05 -18.41 -9.30
C GLU A 610 27.82 -19.24 -10.57
N LEU A 611 26.63 -19.84 -10.73
CA LEU A 611 26.35 -20.86 -11.76
C LEU A 611 25.20 -20.51 -12.69
N GLY A 612 24.39 -19.50 -12.34
CA GLY A 612 23.25 -19.05 -13.12
C GLY A 612 22.00 -19.94 -12.99
N ARG A 613 20.96 -19.56 -13.72
CA ARG A 613 19.56 -20.03 -13.54
C ARG A 613 19.37 -21.55 -13.63
N ARG A 614 19.98 -22.22 -14.61
CA ARG A 614 19.73 -23.65 -14.90
C ARG A 614 20.05 -24.53 -13.70
N TYR A 615 21.24 -24.34 -13.10
CA TYR A 615 21.67 -25.08 -11.92
C TYR A 615 20.85 -24.74 -10.68
N THR A 616 20.34 -23.50 -10.57
CA THR A 616 19.47 -23.09 -9.47
C THR A 616 18.13 -23.82 -9.50
N ILE A 617 17.53 -24.01 -10.68
CA ILE A 617 16.25 -24.73 -10.82
C ILE A 617 16.40 -26.20 -10.40
N ASP A 618 17.43 -26.87 -10.92
CA ASP A 618 17.73 -28.27 -10.57
C ASP A 618 18.00 -28.42 -9.05
N LEU A 619 18.70 -27.44 -8.46
CA LEU A 619 18.96 -27.42 -7.03
C LEU A 619 17.67 -27.26 -6.21
N LEU A 620 16.74 -26.39 -6.64
CA LEU A 620 15.48 -26.18 -5.93
C LEU A 620 14.63 -27.45 -5.88
N ASP A 621 14.52 -28.18 -7.00
CA ASP A 621 13.78 -29.44 -7.05
C ASP A 621 14.43 -30.53 -6.20
N LYS A 622 15.77 -30.68 -6.27
CA LYS A 622 16.51 -31.62 -5.40
C LYS A 622 16.41 -31.27 -3.92
N MET A 623 16.45 -29.98 -3.59
CA MET A 623 16.34 -29.50 -2.20
C MET A 623 14.93 -29.74 -1.64
N LYS A 624 13.88 -29.60 -2.47
CA LYS A 624 12.51 -29.98 -2.14
C LYS A 624 12.41 -31.46 -1.81
N GLU A 625 12.92 -32.33 -2.70
CA GLU A 625 12.89 -33.79 -2.50
C GLU A 625 13.65 -34.20 -1.25
N PHE A 626 14.87 -33.69 -1.08
CA PHE A 626 15.70 -33.93 0.11
C PHE A 626 14.95 -33.52 1.40
N GLY A 627 14.40 -32.31 1.42
CA GLY A 627 13.67 -31.80 2.58
C GLY A 627 12.45 -32.66 2.93
N PHE A 628 11.62 -33.04 1.96
CA PHE A 628 10.46 -33.89 2.23
C PHE A 628 10.85 -35.28 2.73
N VAL A 629 11.81 -35.95 2.09
CA VAL A 629 12.28 -37.29 2.51
C VAL A 629 12.81 -37.26 3.94
N HIS A 630 13.64 -36.29 4.27
CA HIS A 630 14.22 -36.18 5.62
C HIS A 630 13.19 -35.71 6.65
N SER A 631 12.23 -34.87 6.29
CA SER A 631 11.11 -34.48 7.16
C SER A 631 10.19 -35.65 7.48
N THR A 632 9.93 -36.56 6.52
CA THR A 632 9.14 -37.77 6.78
C THR A 632 9.94 -38.74 7.65
N ARG A 633 11.23 -38.96 7.35
CA ARG A 633 12.09 -39.87 8.11
C ARG A 633 12.38 -39.39 9.53
N SER A 634 12.37 -38.09 9.78
CA SER A 634 12.63 -37.55 11.11
C SER A 634 11.54 -37.91 12.12
N GLY A 635 10.34 -38.29 11.67
CA GLY A 635 9.23 -38.69 12.56
C GLY A 635 8.85 -37.62 13.58
N LEU A 636 9.07 -36.34 13.24
CA LEU A 636 8.81 -35.23 14.16
C LEU A 636 7.30 -35.15 14.42
N SER A 637 6.96 -35.11 15.70
CA SER A 637 5.58 -35.01 16.18
C SER A 637 5.47 -33.83 17.14
N PHE A 638 4.26 -33.47 17.53
CA PHE A 638 4.00 -32.44 18.54
C PHE A 638 3.14 -33.04 19.65
N ALA A 639 3.70 -33.13 20.85
CA ALA A 639 2.98 -33.59 22.03
C ALA A 639 3.04 -32.57 23.17
N THR A 640 2.08 -32.67 24.11
CA THR A 640 2.05 -31.84 25.33
C THR A 640 3.29 -32.05 26.20
N SER A 641 3.93 -33.22 26.13
CA SER A 641 5.20 -33.52 26.78
C SER A 641 6.35 -32.64 26.31
N ASP A 642 6.28 -32.12 25.08
CA ASP A 642 7.41 -31.43 24.43
C ASP A 642 7.48 -29.96 24.88
N LEU A 643 6.36 -29.44 25.37
CA LEU A 643 6.18 -28.09 25.90
C LEU A 643 6.70 -27.92 27.34
N LYS A 644 7.94 -28.30 27.64
CA LYS A 644 8.57 -28.06 28.96
C LYS A 644 8.48 -26.60 29.42
N THR A 645 7.84 -26.40 30.58
CA THR A 645 7.84 -25.12 31.30
C THR A 645 9.19 -24.94 32.00
N PRO A 646 9.78 -23.72 31.98
CA PRO A 646 11.04 -23.48 32.67
C PRO A 646 10.85 -23.55 34.19
N PRO A 647 11.70 -24.28 34.94
CA PRO A 647 11.54 -24.42 36.39
C PRO A 647 11.75 -23.09 37.14
N ASN A 648 12.44 -22.12 36.54
CA ASN A 648 12.66 -20.80 37.12
C ASN A 648 11.42 -19.88 37.03
N LYS A 649 10.35 -20.30 36.33
CA LYS A 649 9.18 -19.46 36.07
C LYS A 649 8.56 -18.88 37.33
N GLU A 650 8.26 -19.73 38.32
CA GLU A 650 7.58 -19.30 39.55
C GLU A 650 8.42 -18.30 40.35
N LYS A 651 9.74 -18.48 40.37
CA LYS A 651 10.67 -17.56 41.04
C LYS A 651 10.66 -16.18 40.37
N VAL A 652 10.76 -16.14 39.04
CA VAL A 652 10.74 -14.88 38.27
C VAL A 652 9.41 -14.13 38.47
N ILE A 653 8.28 -14.85 38.48
CA ILE A 653 6.96 -14.27 38.72
C ILE A 653 6.88 -13.69 40.15
N ALA A 654 7.34 -14.44 41.16
CA ALA A 654 7.33 -13.96 42.55
C ALA A 654 8.22 -12.73 42.75
N GLU A 655 9.38 -12.66 42.09
CA GLU A 655 10.24 -11.48 42.11
C GLU A 655 9.57 -10.26 41.46
N ALA A 656 8.90 -10.45 40.32
CA ALA A 656 8.16 -9.39 39.65
C ALA A 656 6.99 -8.88 40.50
N GLU A 657 6.21 -9.77 41.12
CA GLU A 657 5.12 -9.41 42.03
C GLU A 657 5.62 -8.64 43.25
N LYS A 658 6.78 -9.03 43.80
CA LYS A 658 7.42 -8.30 44.90
C LYS A 658 7.79 -6.87 44.51
N LYS A 659 8.34 -6.66 43.30
CA LYS A 659 8.66 -5.33 42.77
C LYS A 659 7.41 -4.50 42.51
N VAL A 660 6.35 -5.09 41.97
CA VAL A 660 5.05 -4.44 41.77
C VAL A 660 4.46 -3.97 43.10
N LEU A 661 4.50 -4.81 44.15
CA LEU A 661 4.07 -4.44 45.50
C LEU A 661 4.92 -3.32 46.10
N GLN A 662 6.23 -3.29 45.82
CA GLN A 662 7.09 -2.19 46.25
C GLN A 662 6.70 -0.87 45.57
N SER A 663 6.48 -0.86 44.25
CA SER A 663 5.98 0.34 43.55
C SER A 663 4.59 0.74 44.05
N GLN A 664 3.70 -0.19 44.37
CA GLN A 664 2.41 0.12 44.98
C GLN A 664 2.60 0.81 46.35
N LYS A 665 3.49 0.31 47.21
CA LYS A 665 3.82 0.95 48.49
C LYS A 665 4.42 2.35 48.32
N LEU A 666 5.24 2.57 47.29
CA LEU A 666 5.78 3.90 46.98
C LEU A 666 4.68 4.87 46.54
N TYR A 667 3.71 4.37 45.78
CA TYR A 667 2.53 5.13 45.39
C TYR A 667 1.65 5.46 46.61
N ASP A 668 1.37 4.49 47.47
CA ASP A 668 0.57 4.70 48.68
C ASP A 668 1.24 5.69 49.66
N LYS A 669 2.59 5.77 49.64
CA LYS A 669 3.39 6.77 50.37
C LYS A 669 3.46 8.14 49.69
N GLY A 670 2.92 8.30 48.48
CA GLY A 670 2.94 9.53 47.69
C GLY A 670 4.27 9.89 47.03
N LEU A 671 5.20 8.93 46.91
CA LEU A 671 6.53 9.17 46.31
C LEU A 671 6.51 9.13 44.78
N ILE A 672 5.58 8.38 44.18
CA ILE A 672 5.43 8.24 42.72
C ILE A 672 4.01 8.61 42.28
N THR A 673 3.81 8.96 41.01
CA THR A 673 2.49 9.26 40.46
C THR A 673 1.77 7.98 40.00
N ALA A 674 0.45 8.06 39.80
CA ALA A 674 -0.34 6.91 39.29
C ALA A 674 0.14 6.45 37.89
N LYS A 675 0.58 7.40 37.06
CA LYS A 675 1.10 7.15 35.72
C LYS A 675 2.48 6.48 35.77
N GLU A 676 3.40 7.00 36.59
CA GLU A 676 4.73 6.39 36.80
C GLU A 676 4.59 4.98 37.38
N ARG A 677 3.70 4.78 38.35
CA ARG A 677 3.37 3.46 38.90
C ARG A 677 2.94 2.51 37.79
N TYR A 678 1.99 2.93 36.96
CA TYR A 678 1.50 2.13 35.84
C TYR A 678 2.63 1.77 34.86
N GLU A 679 3.48 2.73 34.47
CA GLU A 679 4.60 2.48 33.56
C GLU A 679 5.65 1.54 34.15
N GLN A 680 6.02 1.71 35.43
CA GLN A 680 6.94 0.82 36.14
C GLN A 680 6.39 -0.61 36.24
N VAL A 681 5.10 -0.76 36.56
CA VAL A 681 4.45 -2.08 36.63
C VAL A 681 4.52 -2.80 35.28
N LEU A 682 4.24 -2.09 34.18
CA LEU A 682 4.37 -2.66 32.83
C LEU A 682 5.81 -3.07 32.51
N ASP A 683 6.80 -2.27 32.89
CA ASP A 683 8.22 -2.57 32.63
C ASP A 683 8.68 -3.81 33.40
N TYR A 684 8.27 -3.97 34.67
CA TYR A 684 8.59 -5.17 35.46
C TYR A 684 8.01 -6.44 34.85
N TRP A 685 6.76 -6.40 34.37
CA TRP A 685 6.13 -7.55 33.72
C TRP A 685 6.74 -7.86 32.36
N THR A 686 7.14 -6.84 31.62
CA THR A 686 7.85 -7.01 30.34
C THR A 686 9.21 -7.68 30.56
N HIS A 687 9.96 -7.25 31.57
CA HIS A 687 11.23 -7.87 31.95
C HIS A 687 11.07 -9.32 32.40
N ALA A 688 10.08 -9.61 33.24
CA ALA A 688 9.78 -10.97 33.69
C ALA A 688 9.43 -11.89 32.50
N SER A 689 8.62 -11.40 31.55
CA SER A 689 8.25 -12.12 30.34
C SER A 689 9.47 -12.48 29.48
N GLU A 690 10.43 -11.57 29.36
CA GLU A 690 11.66 -11.78 28.58
C GLU A 690 12.62 -12.76 29.26
N GLN A 691 12.78 -12.67 30.59
CA GLN A 691 13.57 -13.65 31.36
C GLN A 691 12.99 -15.07 31.23
N ILE A 692 11.66 -15.21 31.32
CA ILE A 692 10.98 -16.49 31.15
C ILE A 692 11.17 -17.01 29.73
N ARG A 693 11.11 -16.14 28.72
CA ARG A 693 11.33 -16.49 27.31
C ARG A 693 12.74 -17.06 27.08
N ALA A 694 13.77 -16.40 27.62
CA ALA A 694 15.16 -16.85 27.51
C ALA A 694 15.36 -18.20 28.20
N ALA A 695 14.92 -18.33 29.47
CA ALA A 695 15.03 -19.57 30.23
C ALA A 695 14.28 -20.75 29.58
N MET A 696 13.13 -20.47 28.95
CA MET A 696 12.35 -21.47 28.21
C MET A 696 13.11 -21.97 26.97
N MET A 697 13.71 -21.07 26.17
CA MET A 697 14.48 -21.48 25.00
C MET A 697 15.70 -22.32 25.35
N ASP A 698 16.40 -21.99 26.44
CA ASP A 698 17.52 -22.78 26.93
C ASP A 698 17.08 -24.17 27.41
N SER A 699 15.92 -24.25 28.08
CA SER A 699 15.31 -25.52 28.50
C SER A 699 14.99 -26.43 27.31
N PHE A 700 14.48 -25.88 26.22
CA PHE A 700 14.21 -26.68 25.01
C PHE A 700 15.46 -27.11 24.27
N LYS A 701 16.48 -26.24 24.20
CA LYS A 701 17.77 -26.55 23.56
C LYS A 701 18.50 -27.69 24.28
N THR A 702 18.38 -27.73 25.61
CA THR A 702 19.00 -28.73 26.48
C THR A 702 18.08 -29.91 26.80
N ASP A 703 16.97 -30.09 26.07
CA ASP A 703 16.03 -31.19 26.30
C ASP A 703 16.65 -32.53 25.84
N VAL A 704 17.26 -33.25 26.77
CA VAL A 704 17.91 -34.53 26.52
C VAL A 704 17.03 -35.68 27.02
N ARG A 705 16.15 -36.20 26.17
CA ARG A 705 15.45 -37.49 26.37
C ARG A 705 16.15 -38.58 25.54
N GLU A 706 15.99 -39.84 25.94
CA GLU A 706 16.57 -41.00 25.23
C GLU A 706 18.10 -40.89 25.00
N GLN A 707 18.90 -40.77 26.07
CA GLN A 707 20.38 -40.83 26.00
C GLN A 707 21.01 -39.85 24.97
N GLY A 708 20.55 -38.60 24.91
CA GLY A 708 21.10 -37.65 23.93
C GLY A 708 20.32 -37.58 22.61
N ALA A 709 19.48 -38.58 22.34
CA ALA A 709 18.98 -38.82 21.00
C ALA A 709 17.84 -37.89 20.58
N TYR A 710 17.00 -37.52 21.53
CA TYR A 710 15.79 -36.75 21.29
C TYR A 710 16.10 -35.31 20.85
N VAL A 711 15.40 -34.82 19.83
CA VAL A 711 15.46 -33.42 19.40
C VAL A 711 14.09 -32.83 19.64
N ASN A 712 14.02 -31.79 20.47
CA ASN A 712 12.73 -31.17 20.76
C ASN A 712 12.15 -30.56 19.46
N PRO A 713 10.97 -31.01 19.00
CA PRO A 713 10.38 -30.60 17.74
C PRO A 713 10.00 -29.11 17.74
N ILE A 714 9.59 -28.56 18.88
CA ILE A 714 9.18 -27.16 19.02
C ILE A 714 10.38 -26.24 18.90
N PHE A 715 11.49 -26.61 19.54
CA PHE A 715 12.76 -25.90 19.38
C PHE A 715 13.22 -25.93 17.93
N LEU A 716 13.17 -27.09 17.30
CA LEU A 716 13.56 -27.26 15.90
C LEU A 716 12.73 -26.38 14.98
N MET A 717 11.40 -26.36 15.13
CA MET A 717 10.50 -25.54 14.30
C MET A 717 10.81 -24.04 14.41
N ALA A 718 11.08 -23.53 15.63
CA ALA A 718 11.43 -22.13 15.83
C ALA A 718 12.85 -21.77 15.40
N ASP A 719 13.86 -22.57 15.74
CA ASP A 719 15.25 -22.24 15.41
C ASP A 719 15.55 -22.40 13.91
N SER A 720 14.91 -23.37 13.25
CA SER A 720 14.99 -23.53 11.79
C SER A 720 14.31 -22.39 11.03
N GLY A 721 13.37 -21.69 11.67
CA GLY A 721 12.52 -20.68 11.03
C GLY A 721 11.45 -21.28 10.11
N ALA A 722 11.16 -22.57 10.22
CA ALA A 722 10.13 -23.25 9.44
C ALA A 722 8.72 -22.75 9.81
N ARG A 723 8.43 -22.74 11.12
CA ARG A 723 7.15 -22.26 11.69
C ARG A 723 7.31 -22.00 13.19
N GLY A 724 6.63 -20.99 13.72
CA GLY A 724 6.64 -20.69 15.14
C GLY A 724 7.63 -19.59 15.50
N GLY A 725 7.10 -18.42 15.89
CA GLY A 725 7.90 -17.35 16.47
C GLY A 725 8.26 -17.66 17.92
N GLN A 726 9.39 -17.12 18.39
CA GLN A 726 9.79 -17.24 19.81
C GLN A 726 8.69 -16.73 20.76
N GLU A 727 7.95 -15.69 20.35
CA GLU A 727 6.79 -15.16 21.06
C GLU A 727 5.62 -16.14 21.16
N GLN A 728 5.34 -16.90 20.09
CA GLN A 728 4.26 -17.88 20.08
C GLN A 728 4.59 -19.04 21.03
N ILE A 729 5.85 -19.47 21.02
CA ILE A 729 6.33 -20.51 21.95
C ILE A 729 6.26 -20.02 23.40
N ARG A 730 6.60 -18.75 23.65
CA ARG A 730 6.46 -18.15 24.99
C ARG A 730 5.02 -18.26 25.49
N GLN A 731 4.03 -18.02 24.65
CA GLN A 731 2.62 -18.15 25.04
C GLN A 731 2.21 -19.61 25.32
N LEU A 732 2.84 -20.58 24.64
CA LEU A 732 2.52 -22.00 24.82
C LEU A 732 3.08 -22.57 26.13
N ALA A 733 4.35 -22.28 26.47
CA ALA A 733 5.05 -22.91 27.59
C ALA A 733 5.69 -21.95 28.61
N GLY A 734 5.76 -20.65 28.31
CA GLY A 734 6.29 -19.63 29.21
C GLY A 734 5.17 -18.93 29.98
N MET A 735 4.80 -17.76 29.49
CA MET A 735 3.66 -16.97 29.95
C MET A 735 3.07 -16.20 28.77
N ARG A 736 1.77 -15.89 28.83
CA ARG A 736 1.13 -15.09 27.78
C ARG A 736 1.49 -13.61 27.85
N GLY A 737 1.60 -13.06 29.06
CA GLY A 737 2.09 -11.70 29.30
C GLY A 737 1.01 -10.62 29.25
N LEU A 738 1.41 -9.41 28.91
CA LEU A 738 0.57 -8.20 28.92
C LEU A 738 -0.32 -8.11 27.68
N MET A 739 -1.59 -7.76 27.90
CA MET A 739 -2.59 -7.64 26.83
C MET A 739 -2.99 -6.19 26.53
N ALA A 740 -3.31 -5.87 25.28
CA ALA A 740 -3.84 -4.56 24.90
C ALA A 740 -5.38 -4.52 24.92
N LYS A 741 -5.94 -3.41 25.43
CA LYS A 741 -7.35 -3.05 25.31
C LYS A 741 -7.69 -2.63 23.88
N PRO A 742 -8.98 -2.60 23.49
CA PRO A 742 -9.38 -2.08 22.18
C PRO A 742 -9.04 -0.59 21.96
N SER A 743 -8.81 0.16 23.04
CA SER A 743 -8.31 1.55 23.01
C SER A 743 -6.82 1.66 22.65
N GLY A 744 -6.05 0.58 22.74
CA GLY A 744 -4.59 0.56 22.58
C GLY A 744 -3.82 0.63 23.91
N GLU A 745 -4.48 0.93 25.03
CA GLU A 745 -3.85 0.89 26.35
C GLU A 745 -3.54 -0.54 26.79
N ILE A 746 -2.43 -0.73 27.51
CA ILE A 746 -2.04 -2.04 28.02
C ILE A 746 -2.78 -2.31 29.33
N ILE A 747 -3.24 -3.54 29.54
CA ILE A 747 -3.85 -3.97 30.79
C ILE A 747 -2.72 -4.22 31.80
N GLU A 748 -2.76 -3.57 32.96
CA GLU A 748 -1.73 -3.70 34.01
C GLU A 748 -1.63 -5.11 34.60
N THR A 749 -2.74 -5.86 34.59
CA THR A 749 -2.79 -7.26 35.03
C THR A 749 -2.35 -8.20 33.91
N PRO A 750 -1.17 -8.84 34.03
CA PRO A 750 -0.70 -9.78 33.01
C PRO A 750 -1.42 -11.12 33.12
N ILE A 751 -1.36 -11.89 32.05
CA ILE A 751 -1.73 -13.30 32.05
C ILE A 751 -0.48 -14.11 32.40
N LYS A 752 -0.45 -14.65 33.62
CA LYS A 752 0.69 -15.39 34.18
C LYS A 752 0.74 -16.83 33.66
N ALA A 753 -0.44 -17.38 33.40
CA ALA A 753 -0.58 -18.71 32.82
C ALA A 753 -0.11 -18.78 31.36
N ASN A 754 0.15 -19.99 30.89
CA ASN A 754 0.40 -20.31 29.49
C ASN A 754 -0.69 -21.26 28.96
N PHE A 755 -0.70 -21.55 27.66
CA PHE A 755 -1.71 -22.43 27.08
C PHE A 755 -1.61 -23.89 27.56
N ARG A 756 -0.42 -24.36 27.97
CA ARG A 756 -0.23 -25.70 28.53
C ARG A 756 -0.89 -25.83 29.91
N GLU A 757 -0.75 -24.83 30.76
CA GLU A 757 -1.34 -24.76 32.11
C GLU A 757 -2.85 -24.51 32.06
N GLY A 758 -3.32 -23.86 30.99
CA GLY A 758 -4.71 -23.43 30.84
C GLY A 758 -4.92 -22.00 31.36
N LEU A 759 -5.94 -21.34 30.83
CA LEU A 759 -6.27 -19.96 31.20
C LEU A 759 -7.50 -19.95 32.11
N THR A 760 -7.48 -19.09 33.14
CA THR A 760 -8.69 -18.80 33.91
C THR A 760 -9.70 -18.03 33.06
N VAL A 761 -10.98 -18.02 33.46
CA VAL A 761 -12.05 -17.31 32.72
C VAL A 761 -11.72 -15.83 32.53
N LEU A 762 -11.15 -15.18 33.57
CA LEU A 762 -10.79 -13.77 33.53
C LEU A 762 -9.61 -13.50 32.59
N GLU A 763 -8.57 -14.34 32.63
CA GLU A 763 -7.42 -14.23 31.71
C GLU A 763 -7.83 -14.47 30.26
N TYR A 764 -8.68 -15.47 30.02
CA TYR A 764 -9.22 -15.74 28.69
C TYR A 764 -10.05 -14.55 28.19
N PHE A 765 -10.97 -14.03 29.00
CA PHE A 765 -11.79 -12.88 28.66
C PHE A 765 -10.94 -11.63 28.37
N SER A 766 -9.94 -11.33 29.19
CA SER A 766 -8.98 -10.24 28.94
C SER A 766 -8.26 -10.42 27.60
N SER A 767 -7.87 -11.65 27.26
CA SER A 767 -7.25 -11.95 25.97
C SER A 767 -8.18 -11.77 24.77
N THR A 768 -9.50 -11.96 24.92
CA THR A 768 -10.44 -11.84 23.78
C THR A 768 -10.52 -10.41 23.23
N HIS A 769 -10.26 -9.40 24.06
CA HIS A 769 -10.30 -7.99 23.65
C HIS A 769 -9.25 -7.70 22.57
N GLY A 770 -8.01 -8.09 22.82
CA GLY A 770 -6.90 -7.93 21.88
C GLY A 770 -7.10 -8.74 20.60
N ALA A 771 -7.54 -9.99 20.72
CA ALA A 771 -7.78 -10.86 19.58
C ALA A 771 -8.91 -10.34 18.66
N ARG A 772 -10.03 -9.89 19.25
CA ARG A 772 -11.16 -9.32 18.49
C ARG A 772 -10.78 -8.02 17.79
N LYS A 773 -10.01 -7.16 18.46
CA LYS A 773 -9.47 -5.93 17.86
C LYS A 773 -8.57 -6.27 16.66
N GLY A 774 -7.64 -7.21 16.81
CA GLY A 774 -6.77 -7.66 15.72
C GLY A 774 -7.54 -8.22 14.52
N LEU A 775 -8.58 -9.02 14.76
CA LEU A 775 -9.49 -9.54 13.72
C LEU A 775 -10.25 -8.42 12.98
N ALA A 776 -10.85 -7.50 13.72
CA ALA A 776 -11.60 -6.39 13.15
C ALA A 776 -10.69 -5.45 12.33
N ASP A 777 -9.50 -5.14 12.86
CA ASP A 777 -8.52 -4.31 12.18
C ASP A 777 -8.01 -4.99 10.90
N THR A 778 -7.78 -6.31 10.92
CA THR A 778 -7.37 -7.06 9.72
C THR A 778 -8.45 -6.99 8.63
N ALA A 779 -9.72 -7.14 9.00
CA ALA A 779 -10.84 -7.08 8.06
C ALA A 779 -11.03 -5.68 7.44
N LEU A 780 -10.84 -4.61 8.23
CA LEU A 780 -11.04 -3.23 7.77
C LEU A 780 -9.81 -2.64 7.06
N LYS A 781 -8.61 -2.75 7.65
CA LYS A 781 -7.38 -2.12 7.15
C LYS A 781 -6.88 -2.72 5.84
N THR A 782 -7.22 -3.98 5.54
CA THR A 782 -6.89 -4.62 4.25
C THR A 782 -7.48 -3.84 3.07
N ALA A 783 -8.68 -3.27 3.22
CA ALA A 783 -9.31 -2.46 2.17
C ALA A 783 -8.56 -1.16 1.90
N ASP A 784 -8.04 -0.51 2.95
CA ASP A 784 -7.29 0.74 2.84
C ASP A 784 -5.94 0.53 2.16
N SER A 785 -5.24 -0.56 2.49
CA SER A 785 -3.96 -0.92 1.87
C SER A 785 -4.11 -1.26 0.38
N GLY A 786 -5.15 -2.03 0.02
CA GLY A 786 -5.49 -2.29 -1.38
C GLY A 786 -5.87 -1.02 -2.14
N TYR A 787 -6.56 -0.07 -1.48
CA TYR A 787 -6.89 1.23 -2.08
C TYR A 787 -5.65 2.10 -2.32
N LEU A 788 -4.71 2.14 -1.38
CA LEU A 788 -3.42 2.82 -1.56
C LEU A 788 -2.63 2.21 -2.73
N THR A 789 -2.53 0.88 -2.79
CA THR A 789 -1.84 0.17 -3.87
C THR A 789 -2.40 0.56 -5.23
N ARG A 790 -3.73 0.63 -5.36
CA ARG A 790 -4.37 1.09 -6.60
C ARG A 790 -4.04 2.55 -6.91
N LYS A 791 -4.12 3.46 -5.93
CA LYS A 791 -3.74 4.87 -6.12
C LYS A 791 -2.29 4.99 -6.61
N LEU A 792 -1.38 4.22 -6.04
CA LEU A 792 0.02 4.20 -6.45
C LEU A 792 0.16 3.69 -7.89
N ALA A 793 -0.52 2.60 -8.25
CA ALA A 793 -0.51 2.09 -9.62
C ALA A 793 -1.07 3.11 -10.63
N ASP A 794 -2.19 3.77 -10.31
CA ASP A 794 -2.81 4.80 -11.16
C ASP A 794 -1.86 5.97 -11.44
N ILE A 795 -1.02 6.36 -10.46
CA ILE A 795 -0.03 7.44 -10.62
C ILE A 795 1.23 6.96 -11.36
N CYS A 796 1.68 5.74 -11.07
CA CYS A 796 2.98 5.24 -11.53
C CYS A 796 2.91 4.50 -12.88
N GLN A 797 1.73 4.20 -13.43
CA GLN A 797 1.58 3.38 -14.64
C GLN A 797 2.36 3.90 -15.86
N ASN A 798 2.60 5.21 -15.97
CA ASN A 798 3.31 5.82 -17.10
C ASN A 798 4.85 5.76 -16.94
N LEU A 799 5.38 5.32 -15.80
CA LEU A 799 6.81 5.20 -15.56
C LEU A 799 7.33 3.87 -16.14
N VAL A 800 7.81 3.95 -17.38
CA VAL A 800 8.42 2.86 -18.14
C VAL A 800 9.88 3.19 -18.42
N ILE A 801 10.73 2.18 -18.58
CA ILE A 801 12.10 2.39 -19.05
C ILE A 801 12.09 2.64 -20.56
N THR A 802 12.48 3.84 -20.99
CA THR A 802 12.33 4.28 -22.40
C THR A 802 13.63 4.45 -23.15
N MET A 803 14.75 4.64 -22.45
CA MET A 803 16.06 4.91 -23.05
C MET A 803 17.21 4.42 -22.17
N HIS A 804 18.40 4.27 -22.74
CA HIS A 804 19.58 3.84 -22.00
C HIS A 804 20.10 4.88 -20.98
N ASP A 805 20.41 6.10 -21.43
CA ASP A 805 20.98 7.17 -20.59
C ASP A 805 20.38 8.54 -20.91
N CYS A 806 19.87 9.25 -19.90
CA CYS A 806 19.39 10.63 -20.04
C CYS A 806 20.50 11.71 -19.99
N GLY A 807 21.75 11.35 -19.69
CA GLY A 807 22.87 12.29 -19.65
C GLY A 807 22.93 13.20 -18.42
N THR A 808 21.99 13.09 -17.47
CA THR A 808 21.96 13.92 -16.26
C THR A 808 23.25 13.81 -15.44
N THR A 809 23.81 14.95 -15.03
CA THR A 809 24.97 15.02 -14.14
C THR A 809 24.60 14.95 -12.66
N LYS A 810 23.30 15.00 -12.35
CA LYS A 810 22.78 15.04 -10.99
C LYS A 810 22.64 13.63 -10.41
N GLY A 811 23.20 13.43 -9.21
CA GLY A 811 23.03 12.21 -8.41
C GLY A 811 22.56 12.50 -7.00
N ILE A 812 22.09 11.46 -6.30
CA ILE A 812 21.70 11.54 -4.88
C ILE A 812 22.79 10.86 -4.05
N THR A 813 23.13 11.48 -2.92
CA THR A 813 24.01 10.88 -1.93
C THR A 813 23.26 9.82 -1.13
N ARG A 814 23.71 8.57 -1.20
CA ARG A 814 23.24 7.46 -0.37
C ARG A 814 24.31 7.13 0.66
N GLY A 815 23.89 6.86 1.88
CA GLY A 815 24.80 6.45 2.95
C GLY A 815 24.15 5.47 3.91
N VAL A 816 24.91 5.08 4.91
CA VAL A 816 24.45 4.24 6.02
C VAL A 816 23.29 4.92 6.74
N VAL A 817 22.22 4.17 7.01
CA VAL A 817 21.04 4.67 7.73
C VAL A 817 21.15 4.23 9.19
N TYR A 818 21.20 5.22 10.07
CA TYR A 818 21.27 5.01 11.52
C TYR A 818 19.90 5.24 12.16
N ARG A 819 19.53 4.37 13.10
CA ARG A 819 18.37 4.54 13.97
C ARG A 819 18.87 4.66 15.41
N GLY A 820 19.08 5.91 15.85
CA GLY A 820 19.89 6.19 17.04
C GLY A 820 21.33 5.77 16.79
N GLU A 821 21.87 4.88 17.62
CA GLU A 821 23.25 4.37 17.51
C GLU A 821 23.34 3.04 16.72
N LYS A 822 22.22 2.41 16.37
CA LYS A 822 22.21 1.15 15.61
C LYS A 822 22.19 1.43 14.10
N VAL A 823 23.07 0.76 13.36
CA VAL A 823 23.00 0.70 11.91
C VAL A 823 21.78 -0.13 11.52
N GLU A 824 20.79 0.52 10.90
CA GLU A 824 19.57 -0.15 10.44
C GLU A 824 19.77 -0.71 9.03
N VAL A 825 20.44 0.05 8.15
CA VAL A 825 20.78 -0.39 6.78
C VAL A 825 22.25 -0.06 6.50
N GLY A 826 23.03 -1.09 6.19
CA GLY A 826 24.45 -0.97 5.81
C GLY A 826 24.63 -0.30 4.45
N LEU A 827 25.85 0.15 4.15
CA LEU A 827 26.11 0.87 2.90
C LEU A 827 25.94 -0.06 1.69
N ALA A 828 26.43 -1.30 1.79
CA ALA A 828 26.39 -2.25 0.69
C ALA A 828 24.95 -2.54 0.25
N GLU A 829 24.01 -2.66 1.19
CA GLU A 829 22.59 -2.88 0.90
C GLU A 829 21.93 -1.65 0.27
N ALA A 830 22.29 -0.45 0.72
CA ALA A 830 21.73 0.80 0.22
C ALA A 830 22.14 1.12 -1.24
N ILE A 831 23.35 0.73 -1.65
CA ILE A 831 23.91 1.02 -2.98
C ILE A 831 23.77 -0.13 -3.99
N ARG A 832 23.44 -1.34 -3.53
CA ARG A 832 23.33 -2.53 -4.38
C ARG A 832 22.42 -2.30 -5.57
N GLY A 833 22.91 -2.58 -6.78
CA GLY A 833 22.15 -2.47 -8.01
C GLY A 833 21.92 -1.04 -8.50
N ARG A 834 22.55 -0.03 -7.87
CA ARG A 834 22.56 1.35 -8.34
C ARG A 834 23.74 1.59 -9.28
N VAL A 835 23.67 2.68 -10.03
CA VAL A 835 24.75 3.11 -10.93
C VAL A 835 25.54 4.24 -10.26
N SER A 836 26.86 4.11 -10.22
CA SER A 836 27.73 5.11 -9.63
C SER A 836 27.75 6.39 -10.47
N ARG A 837 27.75 7.55 -9.82
CA ARG A 837 27.94 8.85 -10.50
C ARG A 837 29.39 9.31 -10.45
N THR A 838 30.16 8.86 -9.48
CA THR A 838 31.56 9.23 -9.32
C THR A 838 32.47 8.00 -9.44
N ASN A 839 33.70 8.21 -9.87
CA ASN A 839 34.72 7.17 -9.83
C ASN A 839 35.10 6.90 -8.36
N ILE A 840 35.00 5.64 -7.93
CA ILE A 840 35.37 5.22 -6.58
C ILE A 840 36.67 4.43 -6.69
N VAL A 841 37.72 4.97 -6.10
CA VAL A 841 39.07 4.38 -6.08
C VAL A 841 39.42 3.94 -4.67
N ASN A 842 40.17 2.84 -4.56
CA ASN A 842 40.79 2.47 -3.31
C ASN A 842 41.93 3.46 -3.00
N LEU A 843 41.85 4.16 -1.87
CA LEU A 843 42.83 5.17 -1.47
C LEU A 843 44.23 4.58 -1.22
N ILE A 844 44.32 3.28 -0.89
CA ILE A 844 45.59 2.61 -0.55
C ILE A 844 46.27 2.07 -1.82
N THR A 845 45.51 1.39 -2.68
CA THR A 845 46.06 0.70 -3.88
C THR A 845 45.96 1.53 -5.16
N ALA A 846 45.25 2.66 -5.14
CA ALA A 846 44.90 3.49 -6.30
C ALA A 846 44.10 2.76 -7.40
N GLU A 847 43.60 1.55 -7.14
CA GLU A 847 42.79 0.80 -8.10
C GLU A 847 41.34 1.32 -8.14
N PRO A 848 40.76 1.57 -9.33
CA PRO A 848 39.35 1.92 -9.45
C PRO A 848 38.47 0.70 -9.18
N ILE A 849 37.60 0.80 -8.17
CA ILE A 849 36.63 -0.24 -7.84
C ILE A 849 35.40 -0.11 -8.74
N VAL A 850 34.95 1.12 -8.99
CA VAL A 850 33.78 1.44 -9.83
C VAL A 850 34.02 2.72 -10.59
N ARG A 851 33.74 2.71 -11.89
CA ARG A 851 33.75 3.91 -12.72
C ARG A 851 32.41 4.63 -12.73
N GLU A 852 32.41 5.88 -13.16
CA GLU A 852 31.20 6.64 -13.44
C GLU A 852 30.34 5.88 -14.47
N ASN A 853 29.02 5.87 -14.23
CA ASN A 853 28.03 5.15 -15.01
C ASN A 853 28.15 3.61 -14.99
N GLU A 854 28.99 3.05 -14.12
CA GLU A 854 29.10 1.62 -13.92
C GLU A 854 28.10 1.11 -12.85
N LEU A 855 27.58 -0.09 -13.06
CA LEU A 855 26.62 -0.74 -12.18
C LEU A 855 27.32 -1.30 -10.94
N ILE A 856 26.82 -0.96 -9.76
CA ILE A 856 27.33 -1.46 -8.49
C ILE A 856 26.72 -2.84 -8.22
N THR A 857 27.50 -3.89 -8.48
CA THR A 857 27.14 -5.28 -8.15
C THR A 857 27.32 -5.58 -6.66
N VAL A 858 26.87 -6.76 -6.21
CA VAL A 858 26.98 -7.18 -4.80
C VAL A 858 28.44 -7.20 -4.32
N ASP A 859 29.34 -7.75 -5.12
CA ASP A 859 30.75 -7.86 -4.77
C ASP A 859 31.44 -6.51 -4.71
N ILE A 860 31.09 -5.63 -5.65
CA ILE A 860 31.54 -4.24 -5.67
C ILE A 860 31.04 -3.51 -4.42
N ALA A 861 29.76 -3.65 -4.07
CA ALA A 861 29.18 -3.01 -2.90
C ALA A 861 29.88 -3.44 -1.59
N ARG A 862 30.23 -4.72 -1.46
CA ARG A 862 31.01 -5.24 -0.32
C ARG A 862 32.44 -4.68 -0.30
N LYS A 863 33.11 -4.58 -1.44
CA LYS A 863 34.44 -3.96 -1.53
C LYS A 863 34.41 -2.49 -1.11
N ILE A 864 33.38 -1.77 -1.54
CA ILE A 864 33.15 -0.37 -1.16
C ILE A 864 32.91 -0.23 0.34
N GLU A 865 32.07 -1.08 0.93
CA GLU A 865 31.82 -1.07 2.38
C GLU A 865 33.09 -1.42 3.18
N ALA A 866 33.92 -2.34 2.68
CA ALA A 866 35.20 -2.69 3.28
C ALA A 866 36.23 -1.55 3.24
N LEU A 867 36.07 -0.55 2.36
CA LEU A 867 36.88 0.68 2.39
C LEU A 867 36.50 1.61 3.55
N GLY A 868 35.39 1.37 4.24
CA GLY A 868 34.91 2.24 5.32
C GLY A 868 34.28 3.55 4.83
N LEU A 869 33.87 3.62 3.56
CA LEU A 869 33.10 4.77 3.06
C LEU A 869 31.71 4.79 3.72
N GLU A 870 31.21 5.96 4.08
CA GLU A 870 29.87 6.10 4.68
C GLU A 870 28.81 6.56 3.67
N LYS A 871 29.22 7.33 2.66
CA LYS A 871 28.32 8.02 1.71
C LYS A 871 28.89 8.03 0.30
N ILE A 872 28.03 7.79 -0.69
CA ILE A 872 28.38 7.71 -2.11
C ILE A 872 27.31 8.39 -2.96
N GLN A 873 27.72 9.01 -4.06
CA GLN A 873 26.80 9.58 -5.01
C GLN A 873 26.39 8.56 -6.09
N VAL A 874 25.09 8.30 -6.18
CA VAL A 874 24.51 7.37 -7.15
C VAL A 874 23.47 8.06 -8.02
N ARG A 875 23.23 7.52 -9.22
CA ARG A 875 22.12 7.97 -10.07
C ARG A 875 20.78 7.56 -9.45
N SER A 876 19.73 8.31 -9.76
CA SER A 876 18.39 8.10 -9.20
C SER A 876 17.29 8.42 -10.22
N PRO A 877 16.13 7.74 -10.16
CA PRO A 877 14.96 8.11 -10.96
C PRO A 877 14.49 9.55 -10.71
N MET A 878 14.72 10.08 -9.50
CA MET A 878 14.31 11.46 -9.13
C MET A 878 15.13 12.54 -9.83
N THR A 879 16.35 12.23 -10.27
CA THR A 879 17.24 13.18 -10.97
C THR A 879 17.30 12.90 -12.48
N CYS A 880 16.45 12.00 -12.98
CA CYS A 880 16.38 11.63 -14.38
C CYS A 880 15.77 12.75 -15.22
N GLU A 881 16.42 13.08 -16.34
CA GLU A 881 15.99 14.13 -17.27
C GLU A 881 15.38 13.55 -18.57
N ALA A 882 14.88 12.31 -18.52
CA ALA A 882 14.17 11.71 -19.64
C ALA A 882 12.79 12.36 -19.82
N ASP A 883 12.39 12.66 -21.06
CA ASP A 883 11.12 13.33 -21.37
C ASP A 883 9.89 12.48 -20.99
N LEU A 884 9.98 11.17 -21.22
CA LEU A 884 8.94 10.19 -20.91
C LEU A 884 9.59 9.01 -20.18
N GLY A 885 9.08 8.70 -18.98
CA GLY A 885 9.56 7.56 -18.21
C GLY A 885 10.91 7.80 -17.51
N VAL A 886 11.74 6.77 -17.46
CA VAL A 886 13.06 6.79 -16.78
C VAL A 886 14.11 6.09 -17.66
N CYS A 887 15.36 6.53 -17.60
CA CYS A 887 16.44 5.84 -18.30
C CYS A 887 16.98 4.62 -17.52
N ARG A 888 17.58 3.65 -18.23
CA ARG A 888 18.16 2.43 -17.63
C ARG A 888 19.17 2.74 -16.54
N LEU A 889 20.08 3.68 -16.77
CA LEU A 889 21.15 4.03 -15.81
C LEU A 889 20.64 4.73 -14.55
N CYS A 890 19.57 5.54 -14.63
CA CYS A 890 18.98 6.17 -13.45
C CYS A 890 18.19 5.18 -12.59
N TYR A 891 17.63 4.13 -13.19
CA TYR A 891 16.98 3.05 -12.44
C TYR A 891 18.02 2.09 -11.84
N GLY A 892 18.89 1.54 -12.68
CA GLY A 892 19.95 0.59 -12.33
C GLY A 892 19.58 -0.86 -12.66
N MET A 893 19.75 -1.74 -11.67
CA MET A 893 19.54 -3.18 -11.80
C MET A 893 18.07 -3.57 -11.63
N ASP A 894 17.59 -4.50 -12.46
CA ASP A 894 16.38 -5.24 -12.15
C ASP A 894 16.70 -6.25 -11.04
N LEU A 895 16.08 -6.07 -9.88
CA LEU A 895 16.32 -6.91 -8.72
C LEU A 895 15.86 -8.36 -8.93
N SER A 896 14.96 -8.62 -9.89
CA SER A 896 14.47 -9.97 -10.18
C SER A 896 15.43 -10.79 -11.04
N THR A 897 16.22 -10.14 -11.91
CA THR A 897 17.18 -10.81 -12.80
C THR A 897 18.63 -10.61 -12.37
N GLY A 898 18.91 -9.61 -11.53
CA GLY A 898 20.27 -9.23 -11.15
C GLY A 898 21.08 -8.54 -12.26
N ALA A 899 20.45 -8.23 -13.39
CA ALA A 899 21.06 -7.55 -14.53
C ALA A 899 20.57 -6.10 -14.65
N LEU A 900 21.20 -5.31 -15.52
CA LEU A 900 20.71 -3.96 -15.85
C LEU A 900 19.30 -4.05 -16.46
N VAL A 901 18.37 -3.19 -16.03
CA VAL A 901 16.98 -3.22 -16.53
C VAL A 901 16.89 -3.17 -18.05
N GLU A 902 15.87 -3.81 -18.62
CA GLU A 902 15.57 -3.78 -20.04
C GLU A 902 14.64 -2.61 -20.41
N GLU A 903 14.69 -2.19 -21.68
CA GLU A 903 13.78 -1.18 -22.22
C GLU A 903 12.37 -1.76 -22.36
N GLY A 904 11.36 -0.95 -22.04
CA GLY A 904 9.96 -1.39 -21.98
C GLY A 904 9.51 -1.92 -20.61
N LEU A 905 10.42 -2.07 -19.64
CA LEU A 905 10.04 -2.50 -18.29
C LEU A 905 9.13 -1.47 -17.60
N ALA A 906 7.96 -1.90 -17.14
CA ALA A 906 7.00 -1.07 -16.40
C ALA A 906 7.41 -0.85 -14.93
N ALA A 907 8.53 -0.14 -14.73
CA ALA A 907 9.15 0.13 -13.44
C ALA A 907 8.18 0.73 -12.40
N GLY A 908 7.27 1.60 -12.84
CA GLY A 908 6.30 2.24 -11.94
C GLY A 908 5.26 1.29 -11.36
N ILE A 909 4.76 0.34 -12.15
CA ILE A 909 3.81 -0.69 -11.65
C ILE A 909 4.52 -1.63 -10.69
N ILE A 910 5.75 -2.04 -11.00
CA ILE A 910 6.56 -2.88 -10.12
C ILE A 910 6.80 -2.18 -8.78
N ALA A 911 7.14 -0.88 -8.79
CA ALA A 911 7.32 -0.10 -7.59
C ALA A 911 6.03 0.02 -6.76
N ALA A 912 4.90 0.29 -7.40
CA ALA A 912 3.60 0.37 -6.73
C ALA A 912 3.21 -0.96 -6.04
N GLN A 913 3.42 -2.09 -6.72
CA GLN A 913 3.17 -3.42 -6.16
C GLN A 913 4.13 -3.76 -5.03
N SER A 914 5.41 -3.42 -5.18
CA SER A 914 6.46 -3.69 -4.18
C SER A 914 6.27 -2.92 -2.87
N ILE A 915 5.49 -1.83 -2.90
CA ILE A 915 5.10 -1.07 -1.70
C ILE A 915 3.74 -1.56 -1.18
N GLY A 916 2.80 -1.85 -2.08
CA GLY A 916 1.42 -2.20 -1.75
C GLY A 916 1.24 -3.60 -1.15
N GLU A 917 1.95 -4.60 -1.68
CA GLU A 917 1.86 -5.98 -1.19
C GLU A 917 2.36 -6.11 0.27
N PRO A 918 3.55 -5.59 0.64
CA PRO A 918 4.01 -5.66 2.03
C PRO A 918 3.09 -4.89 2.96
N GLY A 919 2.58 -3.72 2.52
CA GLY A 919 1.62 -2.94 3.29
C GLY A 919 0.34 -3.73 3.62
N THR A 920 -0.16 -4.52 2.67
CA THR A 920 -1.35 -5.38 2.87
C THR A 920 -1.02 -6.59 3.73
N GLN A 921 0.15 -7.21 3.55
CA GLN A 921 0.58 -8.34 4.37
C GLN A 921 0.85 -7.96 5.83
N LEU A 922 1.44 -6.80 6.09
CA LEU A 922 1.67 -6.30 7.45
C LEU A 922 0.35 -6.16 8.21
N THR A 923 -0.71 -5.69 7.56
CA THR A 923 -2.05 -5.62 8.17
C THR A 923 -2.71 -6.98 8.40
N MET A 924 -2.32 -8.02 7.66
CA MET A 924 -2.82 -9.39 7.87
C MET A 924 -2.01 -10.14 8.94
N ARG A 925 -0.69 -9.98 8.99
CA ARG A 925 0.19 -10.65 9.95
C ARG A 925 -0.02 -10.19 11.40
N THR A 926 -0.59 -9.02 11.60
CA THR A 926 -1.01 -8.56 12.94
C THR A 926 -2.07 -9.43 13.60
N PHE A 927 -2.74 -10.33 12.87
CA PHE A 927 -3.63 -11.33 13.45
C PHE A 927 -2.92 -12.22 14.49
N HIS A 928 -1.65 -12.60 14.26
CA HIS A 928 -0.91 -13.51 15.13
C HIS A 928 -0.27 -12.83 16.34
N ILE A 929 -0.09 -11.52 16.29
CA ILE A 929 0.49 -10.69 17.35
C ILE A 929 -0.63 -9.95 18.12
N GLY A 930 -1.82 -9.89 17.52
CA GLY A 930 -3.00 -9.17 17.99
C GLY A 930 -3.34 -9.47 19.44
N GLY A 931 -3.02 -8.51 20.30
CA GLY A 931 -3.28 -8.56 21.73
C GLY A 931 -2.04 -8.53 22.60
N VAL A 932 -0.85 -8.89 22.11
CA VAL A 932 0.40 -8.79 22.90
C VAL A 932 1.04 -7.42 22.68
N ALA A 933 1.22 -6.66 23.76
CA ALA A 933 1.91 -5.39 23.69
C ALA A 933 3.43 -5.60 23.74
N ILE A 934 4.15 -4.99 22.79
CA ILE A 934 5.62 -4.97 22.76
C ILE A 934 6.04 -3.55 23.13
N LYS A 935 6.70 -3.43 24.28
CA LYS A 935 7.36 -2.20 24.71
C LYS A 935 8.86 -2.47 24.71
N ASP A 936 9.63 -1.61 24.04
CA ASP A 936 11.08 -1.68 24.12
C ASP A 936 11.51 -1.37 25.56
N ILE A 937 12.44 -2.17 26.08
CA ILE A 937 13.01 -1.97 27.40
C ILE A 937 13.79 -0.65 27.37
N GLN A 938 13.43 0.29 28.23
CA GLN A 938 14.20 1.52 28.38
C GLN A 938 15.44 1.23 29.22
N GLU A 939 16.61 1.46 28.63
CA GLU A 939 17.89 1.36 29.34
C GLU A 939 18.06 2.58 30.27
N SER A 940 18.43 2.33 31.52
CA SER A 940 18.71 3.35 32.55
C SER A 940 20.20 3.61 32.76
N GLU A 941 21.06 2.77 32.16
CA GLU A 941 22.52 2.79 32.37
C GLU A 941 23.22 2.57 31.03
N LEU A 942 24.30 3.32 30.81
CA LEU A 942 25.18 3.16 29.64
C LEU A 942 26.48 2.47 30.07
N LYS A 943 26.81 1.37 29.40
CA LYS A 943 28.00 0.54 29.69
C LYS A 943 28.99 0.57 28.53
N SER A 944 30.28 0.68 28.85
CA SER A 944 31.36 0.61 27.87
C SER A 944 31.43 -0.78 27.24
N ARG A 945 31.64 -0.88 25.93
CA ARG A 945 31.85 -2.17 25.23
C ARG A 945 33.31 -2.49 24.99
N LYS A 946 34.18 -1.49 25.04
CA LYS A 946 35.61 -1.61 24.77
C LYS A 946 36.42 -0.93 25.86
N ALA A 947 37.57 -1.51 26.18
CA ALA A 947 38.50 -0.86 27.09
C ALA A 947 39.19 0.32 26.39
N GLY A 948 39.41 1.42 27.11
CA GLY A 948 40.08 2.59 26.56
C GLY A 948 40.01 3.81 27.47
N ARG A 949 40.58 4.93 27.01
CA ARG A 949 40.59 6.19 27.75
C ARG A 949 39.36 7.03 27.39
N VAL A 950 38.63 7.49 28.39
CA VAL A 950 37.45 8.34 28.25
C VAL A 950 37.85 9.77 27.88
N ARG A 951 37.25 10.35 26.85
CA ARG A 951 37.35 11.77 26.47
C ARG A 951 35.97 12.37 26.39
N PHE A 952 35.78 13.50 27.06
CA PHE A 952 34.52 14.26 27.01
C PHE A 952 34.55 15.22 25.83
N VAL A 953 33.46 15.27 25.07
CA VAL A 953 33.27 16.19 23.95
C VAL A 953 31.97 16.94 24.19
N ARG A 954 32.07 18.27 24.37
CA ARG A 954 30.92 19.17 24.60
C ARG A 954 30.06 18.79 25.83
N ILE A 955 30.63 18.10 26.81
CA ILE A 955 29.98 17.82 28.09
C ILE A 955 30.22 19.01 29.01
N ARG A 956 29.12 19.60 29.49
CA ARG A 956 29.12 20.50 30.64
C ARG A 956 28.46 19.76 31.79
N SER A 957 29.16 19.63 32.91
CA SER A 957 28.65 18.95 34.10
C SER A 957 28.85 19.80 35.34
N VAL A 958 27.96 19.65 36.31
CA VAL A 958 28.05 20.30 37.62
C VAL A 958 28.03 19.24 38.72
N VAL A 959 28.74 19.52 39.82
CA VAL A 959 28.73 18.64 40.99
C VAL A 959 27.54 19.03 41.86
N ASN A 960 26.62 18.08 42.04
CA ASN A 960 25.42 18.29 42.85
C ASN A 960 25.73 18.21 44.35
N ALA A 961 24.78 18.57 45.22
CA ALA A 961 24.95 18.51 46.68
C ALA A 961 25.34 17.12 47.23
N GLU A 962 25.03 16.04 46.49
CA GLU A 962 25.41 14.66 46.81
C GLU A 962 26.83 14.26 46.34
N GLY A 963 27.61 15.20 45.79
CA GLY A 963 28.97 14.95 45.27
C GLY A 963 29.02 14.24 43.91
N LYS A 964 27.88 14.09 43.23
CA LYS A 964 27.77 13.42 41.91
C LYS A 964 27.86 14.43 40.76
N SER A 965 28.55 14.06 39.68
CA SER A 965 28.67 14.88 38.47
C SER A 965 27.46 14.69 37.55
N VAL A 966 26.69 15.75 37.33
CA VAL A 966 25.45 15.73 36.54
C VAL A 966 25.62 16.55 35.27
N VAL A 967 25.24 16.01 34.11
CA VAL A 967 25.36 16.69 32.81
C VAL A 967 24.23 17.70 32.60
N LEU A 968 24.56 18.90 32.12
CA LEU A 968 23.63 20.01 31.83
C LEU A 968 23.33 20.18 30.32
N GLY A 969 24.26 19.72 29.48
CA GLY A 969 24.16 19.86 28.02
C GLY A 969 23.32 18.78 27.35
N ARG A 970 22.53 19.14 26.33
CA ARG A 970 21.77 18.19 25.50
C ARG A 970 22.61 17.44 24.45
N ASN A 971 23.80 17.97 24.12
CA ASN A 971 24.66 17.49 23.04
C ASN A 971 26.03 17.01 23.54
N GLY A 972 26.10 16.56 24.80
CA GLY A 972 27.34 16.03 25.37
C GLY A 972 27.64 14.63 24.84
N GLU A 973 28.91 14.36 24.54
CA GLU A 973 29.36 13.09 23.98
C GLU A 973 30.55 12.56 24.79
N VAL A 974 30.55 11.25 25.05
CA VAL A 974 31.71 10.53 25.59
C VAL A 974 32.33 9.66 24.52
N THR A 975 33.58 9.95 24.20
CA THR A 975 34.40 9.17 23.27
C THR A 975 35.37 8.28 24.04
N ILE A 976 35.51 7.03 23.62
CA ILE A 976 36.53 6.10 24.12
C ILE A 976 37.68 6.07 23.12
N LEU A 977 38.88 6.35 23.60
CA LEU A 977 40.12 6.37 22.84
C LEU A 977 40.95 5.10 23.07
N ASP A 978 41.56 4.59 22.01
CA ASP A 978 42.59 3.54 22.05
C ASP A 978 43.90 4.12 22.66
N PRO A 979 44.89 3.31 23.08
CA PRO A 979 46.21 3.81 23.50
C PRO A 979 46.96 4.62 22.42
N LYS A 980 46.52 4.55 21.16
CA LYS A 980 47.02 5.36 20.03
C LYS A 980 46.20 6.65 19.78
N GLU A 981 45.37 7.07 20.72
CA GLU A 981 44.50 8.27 20.65
C GLU A 981 43.48 8.29 19.49
N ARG A 982 43.17 7.14 18.90
CA ARG A 982 42.09 7.03 17.90
C ARG A 982 40.76 6.84 18.60
N GLU A 983 39.73 7.52 18.12
CA GLU A 983 38.34 7.31 18.55
C GLU A 983 37.88 5.90 18.17
N VAL A 984 37.53 5.11 19.18
CA VAL A 984 37.09 3.72 19.00
C VAL A 984 35.58 3.61 19.12
N GLU A 985 35.00 4.31 20.10
CA GLU A 985 33.56 4.38 20.33
C GLU A 985 33.16 5.78 20.78
N LYS A 986 31.90 6.13 20.53
CA LYS A 986 31.32 7.42 20.82
C LYS A 986 29.89 7.23 21.31
N TYR A 987 29.58 7.79 22.46
CA TYR A 987 28.28 7.72 23.13
C TYR A 987 27.69 9.11 23.30
N THR A 988 26.42 9.29 22.98
CA THR A 988 25.69 10.52 23.29
C THR A 988 25.12 10.46 24.70
N ILE A 989 25.39 11.46 25.55
CA ILE A 989 24.92 11.50 26.93
C ILE A 989 23.70 12.41 27.06
N PRO A 990 22.58 11.90 27.62
CA PRO A 990 21.38 12.71 27.82
C PRO A 990 21.57 13.75 28.92
N ASN A 991 20.85 14.87 28.79
CA ASN A 991 20.79 15.89 29.82
C ASN A 991 20.27 15.31 31.15
N GLY A 992 20.94 15.65 32.24
CA GLY A 992 20.68 15.14 33.58
C GLY A 992 21.17 13.75 33.90
N ALA A 993 21.96 13.13 33.00
CA ALA A 993 22.68 11.92 33.34
C ALA A 993 23.73 12.17 34.42
N VAL A 994 23.84 11.22 35.34
CA VAL A 994 24.89 11.16 36.35
C VAL A 994 26.08 10.40 35.78
N LEU A 995 27.21 11.07 35.64
CA LEU A 995 28.46 10.47 35.19
C LEU A 995 29.09 9.67 36.33
N GLN A 996 29.49 8.43 36.04
CA GLN A 996 30.23 7.54 36.95
C GLN A 996 31.73 7.50 36.65
N VAL A 997 32.15 8.12 35.54
CA VAL A 997 33.54 8.18 35.07
C VAL A 997 33.99 9.62 34.95
N ALA A 998 35.27 9.88 35.16
CA ALA A 998 35.89 11.19 34.97
C ALA A 998 36.52 11.33 33.57
N GLU A 999 36.84 12.56 33.17
CA GLU A 999 37.60 12.79 31.95
C GLU A 999 39.01 12.20 32.08
N ASN A 1000 39.45 11.46 31.06
CA ASN A 1000 40.70 10.69 31.01
C ASN A 1000 40.74 9.41 31.87
N ASP A 1001 39.63 8.97 32.45
CA ASP A 1001 39.58 7.67 33.12
C ASP A 1001 39.82 6.52 32.13
N MET A 1002 40.45 5.45 32.64
CA MET A 1002 40.55 4.18 31.94
C MET A 1002 39.32 3.34 32.27
N VAL A 1003 38.53 3.00 31.26
CA VAL A 1003 37.34 2.16 31.42
C VAL A 1003 37.61 0.74 30.95
N GLU A 1004 37.06 -0.24 31.67
CA GLU A 1004 37.04 -1.64 31.28
C GLU A 1004 35.78 -2.00 30.49
N VAL A 1005 35.80 -3.16 29.82
CA VAL A 1005 34.64 -3.70 29.10
C VAL A 1005 33.52 -4.02 30.09
N GLY A 1006 32.37 -3.39 29.93
CA GLY A 1006 31.18 -3.55 30.78
C GLY A 1006 31.03 -2.53 31.90
N GLN A 1007 32.01 -1.63 32.09
CA GLN A 1007 31.94 -0.58 33.12
C GLN A 1007 30.87 0.46 32.79
N VAL A 1008 30.12 0.87 33.82
CA VAL A 1008 29.05 1.87 33.70
C VAL A 1008 29.67 3.26 33.54
N ILE A 1009 29.29 3.97 32.48
CA ILE A 1009 29.75 5.32 32.16
C ILE A 1009 28.81 6.36 32.77
N CYS A 1010 27.50 6.18 32.60
CA CYS A 1010 26.51 7.10 33.14
C CYS A 1010 25.14 6.43 33.36
N ASN A 1011 24.39 6.98 34.32
CA ASN A 1011 23.04 6.54 34.68
C ASN A 1011 22.06 7.71 34.62
N TRP A 1012 20.81 7.44 34.23
CA TRP A 1012 19.74 8.45 34.22
C TRP A 1012 18.38 7.83 34.51
N ASP A 1013 17.41 8.67 34.85
CA ASP A 1013 16.01 8.26 34.95
C ASP A 1013 15.40 8.10 33.53
N PRO A 1014 14.98 6.90 33.12
CA PRO A 1014 14.43 6.70 31.79
C PRO A 1014 13.04 7.34 31.61
N HIS A 1015 12.27 7.50 32.68
CA HIS A 1015 10.87 7.93 32.65
C HIS A 1015 10.69 9.45 32.77
N SER A 1016 11.71 10.17 33.24
CA SER A 1016 11.65 11.63 33.38
C SER A 1016 12.91 12.32 32.85
N VAL A 1017 12.73 13.52 32.30
CA VAL A 1017 13.82 14.44 31.96
C VAL A 1017 13.86 15.51 33.05
N PRO A 1018 14.93 15.57 33.87
CA PRO A 1018 15.04 16.60 34.89
C PRO A 1018 15.38 17.94 34.25
N VAL A 1019 14.74 19.00 34.75
CA VAL A 1019 15.14 20.40 34.54
C VAL A 1019 16.06 20.75 35.70
N LEU A 1020 17.34 21.00 35.39
CA LEU A 1020 18.39 21.22 36.38
C LEU A 1020 18.79 22.69 36.39
N CYS A 1021 19.19 23.20 37.56
CA CYS A 1021 19.82 24.51 37.65
C CYS A 1021 21.33 24.44 37.41
N GLU A 1022 21.89 25.38 36.66
CA GLU A 1022 23.33 25.55 36.44
C GLU A 1022 23.99 26.35 37.57
N VAL A 1023 23.21 27.22 38.24
CA VAL A 1023 23.67 28.10 39.32
C VAL A 1023 22.82 27.92 40.58
N GLY A 1024 23.43 28.13 41.75
CA GLY A 1024 22.70 28.15 43.02
C GLY A 1024 22.10 29.52 43.29
N GLY A 1025 20.92 29.56 43.90
CA GLY A 1025 20.19 30.80 44.16
C GLY A 1025 18.87 30.56 44.88
N LYS A 1026 18.13 31.65 45.12
CA LYS A 1026 16.78 31.62 45.68
C LYS A 1026 15.75 31.50 44.55
N VAL A 1027 14.84 30.54 44.67
CA VAL A 1027 13.81 30.24 43.66
C VAL A 1027 12.69 31.29 43.69
N ARG A 1028 12.33 31.85 42.53
CA ARG A 1028 11.15 32.70 42.32
C ARG A 1028 10.31 32.16 41.15
N PHE A 1029 9.00 32.15 41.29
CA PHE A 1029 8.11 31.73 40.21
C PHE A 1029 7.68 32.93 39.37
N GLU A 1030 7.68 32.78 38.04
CA GLU A 1030 7.15 33.78 37.11
C GLU A 1030 6.22 33.10 36.11
N ASP A 1031 5.07 33.72 35.83
CA ASP A 1031 3.98 33.16 35.01
C ASP A 1031 3.44 31.79 35.45
N LEU A 1032 3.67 31.37 36.70
CA LEU A 1032 3.14 30.16 37.34
C LEU A 1032 1.98 30.50 38.28
N ILE A 1033 0.78 30.60 37.71
CA ILE A 1033 -0.45 31.00 38.39
C ILE A 1033 -1.35 29.77 38.56
N GLU A 1034 -1.79 29.55 39.79
CA GLU A 1034 -2.66 28.43 40.14
C GLU A 1034 -4.01 28.50 39.40
N GLY A 1035 -4.42 27.40 38.76
CA GLY A 1035 -5.63 27.29 37.95
C GLY A 1035 -5.50 27.77 36.49
N GLN A 1036 -4.45 28.53 36.14
CA GLN A 1036 -4.22 29.01 34.77
C GLN A 1036 -3.02 28.37 34.07
N SER A 1037 -1.84 28.38 34.71
CA SER A 1037 -0.60 27.78 34.17
C SER A 1037 -0.03 26.71 35.08
N MET A 1038 -0.47 26.63 36.34
CA MET A 1038 -0.09 25.61 37.30
C MET A 1038 -1.33 25.01 37.95
N ARG A 1039 -1.33 23.70 38.19
CA ARG A 1039 -2.35 23.00 38.98
C ARG A 1039 -1.68 22.31 40.17
N THR A 1040 -2.18 22.59 41.36
CA THR A 1040 -1.77 21.89 42.57
C THR A 1040 -2.73 20.74 42.84
N GLU A 1041 -2.23 19.52 42.89
CA GLU A 1041 -2.96 18.33 43.33
C GLU A 1041 -2.42 17.94 44.70
N VAL A 1042 -3.31 17.78 45.68
CA VAL A 1042 -2.94 17.29 47.01
C VAL A 1042 -3.18 15.78 47.01
N ASP A 1043 -2.09 15.03 47.13
CA ASP A 1043 -2.15 13.56 47.20
C ASP A 1043 -2.77 13.12 48.54
N ALA A 1044 -3.23 11.86 48.62
CA ALA A 1044 -3.88 11.30 49.81
C ALA A 1044 -3.02 11.33 51.10
N THR A 1045 -1.71 11.54 50.97
CA THR A 1045 -0.73 11.69 52.06
C THR A 1045 -0.52 13.13 52.53
N GLY A 1046 -1.19 14.12 51.92
CA GLY A 1046 -1.08 15.54 52.27
C GLY A 1046 0.04 16.30 51.56
N ASN A 1047 0.80 15.65 50.67
CA ASN A 1047 1.82 16.31 49.85
C ASN A 1047 1.16 17.03 48.66
N ALA A 1048 1.49 18.32 48.49
CA ALA A 1048 1.01 19.13 47.38
C ALA A 1048 1.96 19.02 46.17
N ARG A 1049 1.51 18.36 45.11
CA ARG A 1049 2.23 18.28 43.82
C ARG A 1049 1.77 19.38 42.89
N ARG A 1050 2.71 20.14 42.33
CA ARG A 1050 2.45 21.24 41.41
C ARG A 1050 2.81 20.81 40.00
N THR A 1051 1.85 20.83 39.08
CA THR A 1051 2.05 20.43 37.68
C THR A 1051 1.70 21.60 36.76
N VAL A 1052 2.56 21.88 35.79
CA VAL A 1052 2.29 22.90 34.75
C VAL A 1052 1.19 22.40 33.82
N ILE A 1053 0.12 23.17 33.67
CA ILE A 1053 -1.02 22.84 32.79
C ILE A 1053 -0.90 23.52 31.43
N GLU A 1054 -1.59 22.94 30.46
CA GLU A 1054 -1.72 23.51 29.12
C GLU A 1054 -2.45 24.86 29.22
N HIS A 1055 -1.75 25.93 28.87
CA HIS A 1055 -2.22 27.30 28.98
C HIS A 1055 -2.35 27.89 27.58
N LYS A 1056 -3.50 28.47 27.26
CA LYS A 1056 -3.72 29.14 25.98
C LYS A 1056 -3.34 30.61 26.11
N GLY A 1057 -2.21 31.04 25.57
CA GLY A 1057 -1.90 32.47 25.43
C GLY A 1057 -0.48 32.89 25.83
N GLU A 1058 -0.40 34.02 26.55
CA GLU A 1058 0.79 34.88 26.72
C GLU A 1058 1.75 34.51 27.86
N LEU A 1059 1.33 33.61 28.75
CA LEU A 1059 2.08 33.17 29.94
C LEU A 1059 3.21 32.22 29.53
N HIS A 1060 4.42 32.40 30.09
CA HIS A 1060 5.58 31.52 29.89
C HIS A 1060 6.03 30.99 31.25
N PRO A 1061 5.42 29.92 31.78
CA PRO A 1061 5.72 29.42 33.11
C PRO A 1061 7.22 29.12 33.24
N GLN A 1062 7.88 29.84 34.14
CA GLN A 1062 9.33 29.76 34.32
C GLN A 1062 9.74 29.89 35.79
N VAL A 1063 10.88 29.31 36.11
CA VAL A 1063 11.52 29.40 37.42
C VAL A 1063 12.74 30.29 37.29
N ILE A 1064 12.78 31.36 38.07
CA ILE A 1064 13.90 32.30 38.14
C ILE A 1064 14.74 31.98 39.37
N LEU A 1065 16.06 32.08 39.23
CA LEU A 1065 17.00 32.02 40.33
C LEU A 1065 17.55 33.41 40.62
N GLU A 1066 17.45 33.84 41.87
CA GLU A 1066 17.92 35.14 42.32
C GLU A 1066 19.06 35.01 43.33
N ASP A 1067 19.95 36.00 43.34
CA ASP A 1067 20.94 36.18 44.39
C ASP A 1067 20.30 36.79 45.66
N ALA A 1068 21.01 36.82 46.78
CA ALA A 1068 20.55 37.41 48.05
C ALA A 1068 20.15 38.90 47.94
N SER A 1069 20.59 39.58 46.87
CA SER A 1069 20.28 40.97 46.53
C SER A 1069 19.04 41.15 45.62
N GLY A 1070 18.37 40.06 45.23
CA GLY A 1070 17.21 40.09 44.33
C GLY A 1070 17.56 40.23 42.84
N LYS A 1071 18.84 40.10 42.48
CA LYS A 1071 19.30 40.11 41.08
C LYS A 1071 19.08 38.73 40.45
N ILE A 1072 18.46 38.68 39.27
CA ILE A 1072 18.25 37.47 38.47
C ILE A 1072 19.61 36.92 38.02
N LEU A 1073 19.94 35.70 38.47
CA LEU A 1073 21.12 34.95 38.07
C LEU A 1073 20.85 34.15 36.79
N ASP A 1074 19.70 33.46 36.74
CA ASP A 1074 19.31 32.61 35.62
C ASP A 1074 17.80 32.35 35.60
N PHE A 1075 17.26 31.85 34.48
CA PHE A 1075 15.83 31.53 34.33
C PHE A 1075 15.61 30.24 33.51
N TYR A 1076 14.64 29.44 33.95
CA TYR A 1076 14.34 28.11 33.38
C TYR A 1076 12.88 27.99 33.01
N TYR A 1077 12.61 27.85 31.70
CA TYR A 1077 11.26 27.57 31.22
C TYR A 1077 10.79 26.17 31.61
N LEU A 1078 9.58 26.09 32.15
CA LEU A 1078 8.93 24.84 32.46
C LEU A 1078 7.98 24.44 31.33
N PRO A 1079 8.23 23.32 30.63
CA PRO A 1079 7.32 22.85 29.61
C PRO A 1079 6.01 22.36 30.25
N GLU A 1080 4.98 22.23 29.42
CA GLU A 1080 3.70 21.66 29.82
C GLU A 1080 3.89 20.27 30.45
N ARG A 1081 3.08 19.94 31.46
CA ARG A 1081 3.14 18.68 32.23
C ARG A 1081 4.42 18.51 33.06
N ALA A 1082 5.29 19.52 33.17
CA ALA A 1082 6.39 19.49 34.11
C ALA A 1082 5.84 19.47 35.55
N SER A 1083 6.30 18.53 36.36
CA SER A 1083 6.05 18.48 37.80
C SER A 1083 7.14 19.27 38.52
N ILE A 1084 6.74 20.33 39.22
CA ILE A 1084 7.65 21.23 39.92
C ILE A 1084 8.02 20.61 41.26
N GLU A 1085 9.32 20.43 41.50
CA GLU A 1085 9.87 19.82 42.72
C GLU A 1085 10.28 20.87 43.77
N VAL A 1086 10.53 22.11 43.33
CA VAL A 1086 10.96 23.22 44.20
C VAL A 1086 9.78 24.07 44.69
N THR A 1087 9.95 24.70 45.84
CA THR A 1087 9.01 25.70 46.37
C THR A 1087 9.53 27.12 46.17
N GLU A 1088 8.61 28.07 46.07
CA GLU A 1088 8.95 29.48 45.95
C GLU A 1088 9.66 29.97 47.23
N GLY A 1089 10.79 30.66 47.05
CA GLY A 1089 11.68 31.10 48.12
C GLY A 1089 12.69 30.07 48.62
N GLN A 1090 12.68 28.84 48.08
CA GLN A 1090 13.65 27.80 48.43
C GLN A 1090 15.07 28.17 47.97
N GLN A 1091 16.06 27.94 48.83
CA GLN A 1091 17.47 28.08 48.49
C GLN A 1091 17.97 26.76 47.86
N ILE A 1092 18.52 26.81 46.66
CA ILE A 1092 19.02 25.62 45.95
C ILE A 1092 20.50 25.76 45.56
N THR A 1093 21.17 24.63 45.39
CA THR A 1093 22.56 24.55 44.92
C THR A 1093 22.59 24.16 43.45
N ALA A 1094 23.69 24.48 42.75
CA ALA A 1094 23.85 24.11 41.35
C ALA A 1094 23.75 22.59 41.15
N GLY A 1095 23.03 22.16 40.11
CA GLY A 1095 22.70 20.76 39.82
C GLY A 1095 21.39 20.27 40.44
N SER A 1096 20.70 21.08 41.27
CA SER A 1096 19.41 20.68 41.86
C SER A 1096 18.32 20.55 40.79
N ILE A 1097 17.39 19.62 40.98
CA ILE A 1097 16.24 19.42 40.08
C ILE A 1097 15.16 20.45 40.40
N LEU A 1098 14.86 21.34 39.45
CA LEU A 1098 13.79 22.33 39.53
C LEU A 1098 12.42 21.69 39.24
N ALA A 1099 12.38 20.86 38.19
CA ALA A 1099 11.17 20.17 37.77
C ALA A 1099 11.52 18.88 37.04
N LYS A 1100 10.56 17.95 36.98
CA LYS A 1100 10.65 16.72 36.18
C LYS A 1100 9.63 16.77 35.06
N VAL A 1101 10.09 16.57 33.85
CA VAL A 1101 9.22 16.44 32.68
C VAL A 1101 9.06 14.96 32.39
N PRO A 1102 7.86 14.38 32.47
CA PRO A 1102 7.68 12.99 32.08
C PRO A 1102 8.08 12.84 30.62
N ARG A 1103 9.01 11.92 30.35
CA ARG A 1103 9.45 11.62 28.98
C ARG A 1103 8.23 11.07 28.25
N GLU A 1104 7.90 11.64 27.10
CA GLU A 1104 6.93 11.00 26.23
C GLU A 1104 7.55 9.68 25.77
N SER A 1105 7.12 8.58 26.39
CA SER A 1105 7.36 7.26 25.83
C SER A 1105 6.80 7.30 24.41
N GLN A 1106 7.63 6.99 23.41
CA GLN A 1106 7.10 6.73 22.08
C GLN A 1106 5.99 5.70 22.28
N GLY A 1107 4.74 6.11 22.02
CA GLY A 1107 3.60 5.22 22.15
C GLY A 1107 3.91 3.93 21.41
N THR A 1108 3.36 2.81 21.89
CA THR A 1108 3.51 1.49 21.26
C THR A 1108 3.43 1.65 19.75
N GLN A 1109 4.56 1.44 19.07
CA GLN A 1109 4.64 1.48 17.62
C GLN A 1109 3.90 0.25 17.10
N ASP A 1110 2.57 0.35 17.04
CA ASP A 1110 1.76 -0.63 16.36
C ASP A 1110 2.16 -0.56 14.88
N ILE A 1111 2.68 -1.68 14.37
CA ILE A 1111 3.09 -1.87 12.98
C ILE A 1111 1.96 -1.43 12.02
N THR A 1112 0.69 -1.52 12.45
CA THR A 1112 -0.47 -1.11 11.65
C THR A 1112 -0.80 0.39 11.70
N GLY A 1113 -0.30 1.14 12.67
CA GLY A 1113 -0.47 2.60 12.77
C GLY A 1113 0.36 3.38 11.73
N GLY A 1114 1.34 2.71 11.09
CA GLY A 1114 2.21 3.32 10.09
C GLY A 1114 1.55 3.58 8.74
N LEU A 1115 0.54 2.80 8.32
CA LEU A 1115 -0.05 2.93 6.98
C LEU A 1115 -0.72 4.30 6.74
N PRO A 1116 -1.54 4.85 7.66
CA PRO A 1116 -2.05 6.22 7.54
C PRO A 1116 -0.92 7.24 7.37
N ARG A 1117 0.18 7.10 8.12
CA ARG A 1117 1.33 8.00 7.99
C ARG A 1117 1.98 7.90 6.61
N VAL A 1118 2.14 6.68 6.09
CA VAL A 1118 2.63 6.45 4.72
C VAL A 1118 1.70 7.09 3.69
N THR A 1119 0.38 7.00 3.88
CA THR A 1119 -0.59 7.65 2.96
C THR A 1119 -0.47 9.18 3.01
N GLU A 1120 -0.24 9.78 4.18
CA GLU A 1120 -0.04 11.23 4.31
C GLU A 1120 1.23 11.69 3.59
N LEU A 1121 2.31 10.90 3.67
CA LEU A 1121 3.57 11.17 2.98
C LEU A 1121 3.37 11.14 1.47
N PHE A 1122 2.67 10.12 0.93
CA PHE A 1122 2.37 10.05 -0.50
C PHE A 1122 1.41 11.14 -0.98
N GLU A 1123 0.47 11.56 -0.14
CA GLU A 1123 -0.42 12.69 -0.46
C GLU A 1123 0.25 14.06 -0.25
N ALA A 1124 1.51 14.09 0.22
CA ALA A 1124 2.29 15.28 0.52
C ALA A 1124 1.49 16.33 1.33
N ARG A 1125 0.68 15.84 2.28
CA ARG A 1125 -0.18 16.70 3.09
C ARG A 1125 0.68 17.58 3.98
N LYS A 1126 0.41 18.89 3.95
CA LYS A 1126 1.01 19.81 4.92
C LYS A 1126 0.44 19.50 6.31
N PRO A 1127 1.28 19.35 7.34
CA PRO A 1127 0.80 19.24 8.70
C PRO A 1127 -0.04 20.48 9.05
N LYS A 1128 -1.08 20.30 9.86
CA LYS A 1128 -1.97 21.40 10.25
C LYS A 1128 -1.21 22.51 10.98
N ASP A 1129 -0.21 22.11 11.77
CA ASP A 1129 0.72 23.01 12.43
C ASP A 1129 2.16 22.69 11.98
N PRO A 1130 2.64 23.31 10.89
CA PRO A 1130 3.99 23.08 10.40
C PRO A 1130 5.02 23.79 11.27
N ALA A 1131 6.09 23.09 11.64
CA ALA A 1131 7.30 23.74 12.13
C ALA A 1131 7.81 24.73 11.07
N ILE A 1132 8.06 25.98 11.48
CA ILE A 1132 8.53 27.03 10.59
C ILE A 1132 10.06 26.93 10.54
N VAL A 1133 10.59 26.69 9.35
CA VAL A 1133 12.03 26.74 9.09
C VAL A 1133 12.38 28.14 8.59
N ALA A 1134 13.44 28.74 9.14
CA ALA A 1134 13.96 30.03 8.69
C ALA A 1134 14.33 29.94 7.20
N LYS A 1135 13.84 30.89 6.40
CA LYS A 1135 14.08 30.90 4.95
C LYS A 1135 15.38 31.59 4.56
N ILE A 1136 15.93 32.37 5.48
CA ILE A 1136 17.10 33.21 5.29
C ILE A 1136 18.02 32.88 6.46
N ASP A 1137 19.31 32.75 6.16
CA ASP A 1137 20.34 32.62 7.18
C ASP A 1137 20.56 33.99 7.82
N GLY A 1138 20.54 34.08 9.14
CA GLY A 1138 20.71 35.35 9.85
C GLY A 1138 20.47 35.23 11.36
N GLU A 1139 20.62 36.37 12.03
CA GLU A 1139 20.27 36.50 13.45
C GLU A 1139 18.76 36.51 13.60
N VAL A 1140 18.27 35.68 14.52
CA VAL A 1140 16.84 35.55 14.81
C VAL A 1140 16.55 36.38 16.06
N GLU A 1141 15.82 37.48 15.89
CA GLU A 1141 15.41 38.35 17.00
C GLU A 1141 13.92 38.15 17.29
N LEU A 1142 13.61 37.78 18.53
CA LEU A 1142 12.23 37.63 18.99
C LEU A 1142 11.68 39.00 19.40
N VAL A 1143 11.02 39.68 18.47
CA VAL A 1143 10.45 41.01 18.73
C VAL A 1143 9.30 40.90 19.76
N ALA A 1144 9.27 41.80 20.75
CA ALA A 1144 8.25 41.81 21.80
C ALA A 1144 6.82 42.09 21.29
N GLU A 1145 6.67 42.72 20.11
CA GLU A 1145 5.37 43.01 19.50
C GLU A 1145 4.68 41.73 18.98
N LYS A 1146 3.57 41.38 19.61
CA LYS A 1146 2.69 40.27 19.20
C LYS A 1146 1.67 40.78 18.19
N LYS A 1147 1.68 40.25 16.95
CA LYS A 1147 0.59 40.47 15.99
C LYS A 1147 -0.28 39.21 15.89
N ARG A 1148 -1.54 39.31 16.31
CA ARG A 1148 -2.52 38.18 16.35
C ARG A 1148 -2.08 37.00 17.23
N GLY A 1149 -1.50 37.27 18.39
CA GLY A 1149 -1.23 36.25 19.42
C GLY A 1149 -0.09 35.27 19.09
N LYS A 1150 0.69 35.51 18.03
CA LYS A 1150 1.95 34.80 17.76
C LYS A 1150 3.12 35.77 17.86
N ARG A 1151 4.17 35.40 18.60
CA ARG A 1151 5.46 36.10 18.58
C ARG A 1151 6.03 35.97 17.17
N ILE A 1152 6.46 37.08 16.59
CA ILE A 1152 7.10 37.09 15.27
C ILE A 1152 8.56 36.70 15.51
N ILE A 1153 8.96 35.60 14.88
CA ILE A 1153 10.36 35.13 14.78
C ILE A 1153 10.92 35.66 13.46
#